data_AF-A0A4R4P7D7-F1
#
_entry.id   AF-A0A4R4P7D7-F1
#
_cell.length_a   1.000
_cell.length_b   1.000
_cell.length_c   1.000
_cell.angle_alpha   90.00
_cell.angle_beta   90.00
_cell.angle_gamma   90.00
#
_symmetry.space_group_name_H-M   'P 1'
#
loop_
_entity.id
_entity.type
_entity.pdbx_description
1 polymer ?
#
loop_
_entity_poly.entity_id
_entity_poly.type
_entity_poly.pdbx_seq_one_letter_code
_entity_poly.pdbx_strand_id
1 'polypeptide(L)'
;MSAAVAVRPPRSRSVAGSRRDGRGEQLLEVAPVWEAASPWTLTEAMRLRLVAAEEALLADPGLVGAPDSVRLSAVVVAAKSNAATLDVVLTCRELGRWIGLTGQSVRTEVRPRLQRGLVVSEDVAAEPMPGAQRGRTIGVRWQVAALARARHEGRLDDPLRLTRPELATWWRVCEAVFGPGWRHADGSVTEPGLLGWRTGRSASTDRLALLRLVLRARADGAVRLCGGAVDRRGRAAATVARLLGCTSAGGEAVLRRLVADGVVALPTGPQGRLVIPVVAEAHARLRRAHRAAGRSGARSTGPAPRESSDAPVPEDQDVPQASLGPENQQVMAGDAASETVDLGSDAAVPLHADHTQMVTAGSEGTGVVSGFAGSAASGDCRHRGHAHAREDHATLATAVASVRPGAPEGPLRGEKRSQPSHNVDSPGARSRRAEVPPHLVPALAPVVSLWERLEDRPGARHVVIRAVQRAVGEVTRLVGPEGAAGIVADRLEQRLAEQGGPASVADPVGWLIGKGLPQRPGCHDPRCDDGVRLDTGGPCGECEYRRAGRREKRLSIAADVAAAMPRPRYTAEERRAEVEHRMREFTHEQLAMAARIRAQGTAARAQEEASRETAKERREAALAALEAARTELLARPCVDCGTPRSDGLCGACAAGRRTEDLVRQAAFVAAAAVPDAWDGMLATPAALDAARDAEDLLRRELTAAAEQARAQGLSPADVAVTVQLAAETALAERQAAALEVLAVDRMAVAAGRMAEELERRSGDFPGLSGHEINEAVAEAGAEARAAFAEETLTTRVRALAAARTNRAADTPAPLAARTEDQAVERPAAARRDVNGNPRHGAEQAGSVMQEPELASAPSAETTIRDADGGCAGWDGQPCGGPVSGEFGSLCGRCAARAYTPRTRRSLPSPRRRDKGRR
;
A
#
# COMPACT_ATOMS: atom_id res chain seq x y z
N MET A 1 18.97 12.74 72.40
CA MET A 1 20.34 13.31 72.32
C MET A 1 20.95 12.84 71.01
N SER A 2 21.85 13.62 70.38
CA SER A 2 22.71 13.27 69.21
C SER A 2 22.01 12.57 68.02
N ALA A 3 21.70 13.17 66.86
CA ALA A 3 22.27 14.28 66.09
C ALA A 3 23.60 13.97 65.36
N ALA A 4 23.51 13.76 64.04
CA ALA A 4 24.56 13.93 63.01
C ALA A 4 23.96 13.75 61.60
N VAL A 5 24.52 14.23 60.48
CA VAL A 5 25.02 15.58 60.12
C VAL A 5 24.66 15.75 58.63
N ALA A 6 24.24 16.94 58.18
CA ALA A 6 24.04 17.25 56.76
C ALA A 6 24.92 18.42 56.32
N VAL A 7 25.57 18.31 55.16
CA VAL A 7 26.48 19.33 54.60
C VAL A 7 25.96 19.85 53.26
N ARG A 8 26.13 21.14 53.02
CA ARG A 8 25.53 21.92 51.93
C ARG A 8 26.61 22.84 51.32
N PRO A 9 26.59 23.09 50.00
CA PRO A 9 26.98 24.43 49.52
C PRO A 9 25.90 24.98 48.52
N PRO A 10 26.15 25.99 47.66
CA PRO A 10 25.49 27.29 47.85
C PRO A 10 24.51 27.69 46.71
N ARG A 11 24.12 28.97 46.65
CA ARG A 11 22.95 29.50 45.93
C ARG A 11 23.29 30.51 44.82
N SER A 12 22.32 30.68 43.90
CA SER A 12 22.10 31.84 43.00
C SER A 12 23.09 31.98 41.83
N ARG A 13 22.78 32.71 40.74
CA ARG A 13 21.71 33.71 40.48
C ARG A 13 21.39 33.76 38.97
N SER A 14 20.18 34.18 38.57
CA SER A 14 19.72 34.25 37.16
C SER A 14 19.61 35.69 36.63
N VAL A 15 19.56 35.89 35.30
CA VAL A 15 18.88 36.99 34.57
C VAL A 15 18.94 36.79 33.03
N ALA A 16 17.92 37.28 32.31
CA ALA A 16 17.72 37.52 30.85
C ALA A 16 18.68 36.87 29.80
N GLY A 17 18.23 36.33 28.67
CA GLY A 17 16.96 36.52 27.95
C GLY A 17 17.13 37.42 26.71
N SER A 18 16.96 36.88 25.50
CA SER A 18 17.01 37.63 24.24
C SER A 18 15.93 37.17 23.26
N ARG A 19 15.41 38.11 22.45
CA ARG A 19 14.28 37.90 21.54
C ARG A 19 14.77 37.40 20.17
N ARG A 20 13.91 36.67 19.45
CA ARG A 20 13.95 36.55 17.98
C ARG A 20 12.54 36.72 17.41
N ASP A 21 12.47 37.37 16.26
CA ASP A 21 11.23 37.95 15.76
C ASP A 21 10.27 36.90 15.18
N GLY A 22 9.00 37.02 15.56
CA GLY A 22 7.93 36.26 14.93
C GLY A 22 7.63 36.80 13.54
N ARG A 23 7.85 35.98 12.51
CA ARG A 23 7.14 36.11 11.22
C ARG A 23 6.17 34.95 11.12
N GLY A 24 4.88 35.26 11.16
CA GLY A 24 3.83 34.25 11.06
C GLY A 24 3.75 33.68 9.65
N GLU A 25 4.39 32.53 9.41
CA GLU A 25 3.96 31.66 8.31
C GLU A 25 2.56 31.15 8.66
N GLN A 26 1.57 31.52 7.84
CA GLN A 26 0.22 30.98 7.95
C GLN A 26 0.27 29.49 7.61
N LEU A 27 0.21 28.66 8.63
CA LEU A 27 0.06 27.21 8.51
C LEU A 27 -1.28 26.89 7.84
N LEU A 28 -1.25 26.76 6.51
CA LEU A 28 -2.24 25.97 5.78
C LEU A 28 -2.29 24.58 6.44
N GLU A 29 -3.48 24.14 6.85
CA GLU A 29 -3.67 22.91 7.61
C GLU A 29 -3.04 21.70 6.88
N VAL A 30 -1.92 21.22 7.41
CA VAL A 30 -1.27 20.02 6.89
C VAL A 30 -2.05 18.82 7.42
N ALA A 31 -2.76 18.14 6.51
CA ALA A 31 -3.51 16.92 6.81
C ALA A 31 -2.64 15.90 7.60
N PRO A 32 -3.24 15.15 8.55
CA PRO A 32 -2.49 14.37 9.52
C PRO A 32 -1.55 13.35 8.88
N VAL A 33 -0.38 13.18 9.50
CA VAL A 33 0.87 12.56 8.97
C VAL A 33 0.72 11.16 8.35
N TRP A 34 -0.41 10.48 8.57
CA TRP A 34 -0.70 9.11 8.14
C TRP A 34 -1.58 8.98 6.88
N GLU A 35 -2.13 10.07 6.32
CA GLU A 35 -2.94 10.03 5.07
C GLU A 35 -2.11 9.93 3.78
N ALA A 36 -1.24 8.91 3.71
CA ALA A 36 -0.66 8.50 2.43
C ALA A 36 -1.75 7.83 1.56
N ALA A 37 -2.37 8.60 0.66
CA ALA A 37 -3.42 8.15 -0.27
C ALA A 37 -3.01 6.98 -1.19
N SER A 38 -1.72 6.64 -1.22
CA SER A 38 -1.17 5.43 -1.83
C SER A 38 0.04 4.94 -1.02
N PRO A 39 0.28 3.62 -0.89
CA PRO A 39 1.53 3.09 -0.32
C PRO A 39 2.79 3.54 -1.10
N TRP A 40 2.62 4.05 -2.32
CA TRP A 40 3.69 4.61 -3.15
C TRP A 40 3.96 6.11 -2.94
N THR A 41 3.18 6.79 -2.08
CA THR A 41 3.30 8.23 -1.81
C THR A 41 3.49 8.51 -0.32
N LEU A 42 4.51 7.87 0.27
CA LEU A 42 4.89 8.11 1.67
C LEU A 42 5.40 9.55 1.87
N THR A 43 5.11 10.14 3.02
CA THR A 43 5.76 11.37 3.47
C THR A 43 7.24 11.11 3.77
N GLU A 44 8.12 12.12 3.68
CA GLU A 44 9.56 11.93 3.93
C GLU A 44 9.82 11.42 5.36
N ALA A 45 9.06 11.92 6.35
CA ALA A 45 9.10 11.45 7.74
C ALA A 45 8.68 9.97 7.88
N MET A 46 7.50 9.58 7.37
CA MET A 46 7.02 8.19 7.42
C MET A 46 7.98 7.24 6.70
N ARG A 47 8.52 7.65 5.54
CA ARG A 47 9.51 6.87 4.80
C ARG A 47 10.79 6.67 5.60
N LEU A 48 11.32 7.72 6.24
CA LEU A 48 12.52 7.62 7.10
C LEU A 48 12.27 6.74 8.33
N ARG A 49 11.09 6.88 8.99
CA ARG A 49 10.67 6.02 10.10
C ARG A 49 10.68 4.54 9.71
N LEU A 50 10.11 4.20 8.56
CA LEU A 50 10.05 2.82 8.06
C LEU A 50 11.41 2.29 7.59
N VAL A 51 12.29 3.14 7.04
CA VAL A 51 13.70 2.76 6.76
C VAL A 51 14.43 2.41 8.06
N ALA A 52 14.31 3.23 9.10
CA ALA A 52 14.96 3.00 10.38
C ALA A 52 14.46 1.71 11.07
N ALA A 53 13.14 1.46 11.04
CA ALA A 53 12.54 0.22 11.57
C ALA A 53 12.98 -1.02 10.79
N GLU A 54 13.04 -0.94 9.45
CA GLU A 54 13.49 -2.01 8.59
C GLU A 54 14.99 -2.30 8.76
N GLU A 55 15.82 -1.27 8.94
CA GLU A 55 17.25 -1.41 9.26
C GLU A 55 17.49 -2.00 10.65
N ALA A 56 16.79 -1.53 11.69
CA ALA A 56 16.90 -2.08 13.04
C ALA A 56 16.44 -3.54 13.11
N LEU A 57 15.31 -3.89 12.48
CA LEU A 57 14.84 -5.28 12.45
C LEU A 57 15.85 -6.21 11.77
N LEU A 58 16.40 -5.79 10.63
CA LEU A 58 17.38 -6.59 9.87
C LEU A 58 18.81 -6.54 10.44
N ALA A 59 19.04 -5.75 11.48
CA ALA A 59 20.28 -5.69 12.26
C ALA A 59 20.21 -6.49 13.58
N ASP A 60 19.04 -7.02 13.97
CA ASP A 60 18.91 -7.90 15.14
C ASP A 60 19.89 -9.09 15.04
N PRO A 61 20.62 -9.44 16.12
CA PRO A 61 21.60 -10.53 16.12
C PRO A 61 21.07 -11.86 15.59
N GLY A 62 19.78 -12.17 15.79
CA GLY A 62 19.11 -13.37 15.28
C GLY A 62 18.93 -13.41 13.75
N LEU A 63 19.16 -12.30 13.04
CA LEU A 63 19.17 -12.22 11.57
C LEU A 63 20.56 -12.06 10.94
N VAL A 64 21.63 -11.91 11.73
CA VAL A 64 22.99 -11.76 11.19
C VAL A 64 23.39 -13.05 10.46
N GLY A 65 23.70 -12.92 9.16
CA GLY A 65 23.99 -14.07 8.29
C GLY A 65 22.79 -14.96 7.92
N ALA A 66 21.57 -14.61 8.33
CA ALA A 66 20.37 -15.36 7.97
C ALA A 66 20.04 -15.21 6.47
N PRO A 67 19.50 -16.25 5.80
CA PRO A 67 19.11 -16.15 4.40
C PRO A 67 17.93 -15.20 4.20
N ASP A 68 17.81 -14.59 3.02
CA ASP A 68 16.78 -13.58 2.72
C ASP A 68 15.34 -14.07 2.91
N SER A 69 15.08 -15.37 2.86
CA SER A 69 13.78 -15.97 3.20
C SER A 69 13.42 -15.79 4.68
N VAL A 70 14.39 -15.92 5.58
CA VAL A 70 14.23 -15.70 7.03
C VAL A 70 14.11 -14.21 7.32
N ARG A 71 14.99 -13.39 6.72
CA ARG A 71 14.97 -11.92 6.84
C ARG A 71 13.64 -11.33 6.35
N LEU A 72 13.15 -11.76 5.19
CA LEU A 72 11.86 -11.33 4.66
C LEU A 72 10.69 -11.86 5.50
N SER A 73 10.73 -13.09 6.02
CA SER A 73 9.70 -13.57 6.94
C SER A 73 9.63 -12.75 8.22
N ALA A 74 10.77 -12.33 8.80
CA ALA A 74 10.77 -11.44 9.96
C ALA A 74 10.06 -10.11 9.64
N VAL A 75 10.37 -9.48 8.50
CA VAL A 75 9.69 -8.27 8.02
C VAL A 75 8.20 -8.48 7.79
N VAL A 76 7.79 -9.62 7.21
CA VAL A 76 6.37 -9.95 6.98
C VAL A 76 5.63 -10.14 8.30
N VAL A 77 6.21 -10.85 9.27
CA VAL A 77 5.60 -11.05 10.59
C VAL A 77 5.51 -9.70 11.32
N ALA A 78 6.61 -8.93 11.38
CA ALA A 78 6.66 -7.61 12.01
C ALA A 78 5.62 -6.63 11.42
N ALA A 79 5.51 -6.57 10.09
CA ALA A 79 4.53 -5.70 9.43
C ALA A 79 3.08 -6.20 9.58
N LYS A 80 2.84 -7.46 9.98
CA LYS A 80 1.50 -7.98 10.31
C LYS A 80 1.16 -7.98 11.79
N SER A 81 2.13 -7.80 12.68
CA SER A 81 1.92 -7.76 14.13
C SER A 81 0.80 -6.77 14.48
N ASN A 82 -0.19 -7.25 15.24
CA ASN A 82 -1.22 -6.40 15.80
C ASN A 82 -0.57 -5.34 16.69
N ALA A 83 -0.90 -4.07 16.51
CA ALA A 83 -0.23 -2.97 17.22
C ALA A 83 -0.40 -3.00 18.75
N ALA A 84 -1.41 -3.72 19.25
CA ALA A 84 -1.68 -3.93 20.68
C ALA A 84 -0.98 -5.17 21.26
N THR A 85 -1.14 -6.36 20.65
CA THR A 85 -0.62 -7.64 21.17
C THR A 85 0.77 -8.02 20.62
N LEU A 86 1.24 -7.33 19.58
CA LEU A 86 2.50 -7.54 18.85
C LEU A 86 2.67 -8.91 18.19
N ASP A 87 1.66 -9.78 18.27
CA ASP A 87 1.59 -11.07 17.58
C ASP A 87 0.79 -11.01 16.27
N VAL A 88 0.91 -12.09 15.48
CA VAL A 88 0.07 -12.37 14.31
C VAL A 88 -0.12 -13.88 14.18
N VAL A 89 -1.34 -14.33 13.88
CA VAL A 89 -1.60 -15.73 13.50
C VAL A 89 -1.51 -15.90 11.99
N LEU A 90 -0.62 -16.79 11.52
CA LEU A 90 -0.46 -17.16 10.10
C LEU A 90 -0.14 -18.65 9.99
N THR A 91 -0.72 -19.35 9.02
CA THR A 91 -0.21 -20.68 8.65
C THR A 91 1.15 -20.57 7.95
N CYS A 92 1.97 -21.62 8.03
CA CYS A 92 3.21 -21.71 7.22
C CYS A 92 2.93 -21.59 5.70
N ARG A 93 1.73 -21.94 5.22
CA ARG A 93 1.33 -21.81 3.81
C ARG A 93 1.16 -20.36 3.40
N GLU A 94 0.55 -19.53 4.24
CA GLU A 94 0.38 -18.10 3.98
C GLU A 94 1.72 -17.38 4.04
N LEU A 95 2.52 -17.58 5.09
CA LEU A 95 3.87 -17.02 5.17
C LEU A 95 4.73 -17.46 3.97
N GLY A 96 4.53 -18.68 3.46
CA GLY A 96 5.15 -19.15 2.22
C GLY A 96 4.76 -18.30 1.00
N ARG A 97 3.47 -18.06 0.79
CA ARG A 97 2.96 -17.16 -0.27
C ARG A 97 3.55 -15.74 -0.13
N TRP A 98 3.71 -15.24 1.09
CA TRP A 98 4.29 -13.92 1.38
C TRP A 98 5.79 -13.79 1.03
N ILE A 99 6.57 -14.87 1.14
CA ILE A 99 8.01 -14.84 0.80
C ILE A 99 8.36 -15.51 -0.54
N GLY A 100 7.37 -16.05 -1.26
CA GLY A 100 7.53 -16.74 -2.54
C GLY A 100 8.00 -18.20 -2.45
N LEU A 101 7.85 -18.85 -1.29
CA LEU A 101 8.27 -20.23 -1.02
C LEU A 101 7.10 -21.16 -0.69
N THR A 102 7.36 -22.47 -0.63
CA THR A 102 6.35 -23.45 -0.21
C THR A 102 6.11 -23.38 1.30
N GLY A 103 4.90 -23.72 1.74
CA GLY A 103 4.59 -23.83 3.17
C GLY A 103 5.37 -24.95 3.89
N GLN A 104 5.91 -25.92 3.14
CA GLN A 104 6.83 -26.91 3.69
C GLN A 104 8.21 -26.31 3.95
N SER A 105 8.78 -25.57 2.98
CA SER A 105 10.04 -24.84 3.16
C SER A 105 9.96 -23.87 4.34
N VAL A 106 8.83 -23.18 4.54
CA VAL A 106 8.61 -22.36 5.73
C VAL A 106 8.69 -23.17 7.02
N ARG A 107 8.00 -24.32 7.07
CA ARG A 107 7.99 -25.22 8.23
C ARG A 107 9.38 -25.82 8.54
N THR A 108 10.15 -26.22 7.53
CA THR A 108 11.41 -26.97 7.72
C THR A 108 12.67 -26.11 7.71
N GLU A 109 12.67 -24.96 7.04
CA GLU A 109 13.89 -24.16 6.81
C GLU A 109 13.81 -22.74 7.40
N VAL A 110 12.61 -22.15 7.47
CA VAL A 110 12.45 -20.74 7.88
C VAL A 110 12.10 -20.65 9.37
N ARG A 111 11.03 -21.33 9.81
CA ARG A 111 10.58 -21.33 11.21
C ARG A 111 11.69 -21.74 12.20
N PRO A 112 12.46 -22.84 11.98
CA PRO A 112 13.53 -23.25 12.90
C PRO A 112 14.79 -22.36 12.86
N ARG A 113 14.80 -21.31 12.02
CA ARG A 113 15.81 -20.24 12.04
C ARG A 113 15.26 -18.99 12.74
N LEU A 114 14.01 -18.60 12.46
CA LEU A 114 13.32 -17.51 13.17
C LEU A 114 13.23 -17.74 14.70
N GLN A 115 12.99 -18.99 15.11
CA GLN A 115 12.88 -19.37 16.53
C GLN A 115 14.18 -19.28 17.34
N ARG A 116 15.32 -18.88 16.74
CA ARG A 116 16.63 -18.78 17.42
C ARG A 116 16.83 -17.45 18.16
N GLY A 117 15.77 -16.93 18.78
CA GLY A 117 15.77 -15.67 19.56
C GLY A 117 15.11 -14.45 18.92
N LEU A 118 14.74 -14.51 17.62
CA LEU A 118 14.08 -13.40 16.93
C LEU A 118 12.55 -13.46 17.02
N VAL A 119 11.95 -14.64 16.82
CA VAL A 119 10.50 -14.80 16.74
C VAL A 119 10.05 -16.00 17.58
N VAL A 120 9.25 -15.73 18.60
CA VAL A 120 8.50 -16.78 19.31
C VAL A 120 7.40 -17.29 18.38
N SER A 121 7.25 -18.60 18.24
CA SER A 121 6.20 -19.16 17.37
C SER A 121 5.55 -20.43 17.90
N GLU A 122 4.25 -20.36 18.16
CA GLU A 122 3.43 -21.38 18.81
C GLU A 122 2.42 -21.98 17.83
N ASP A 123 2.16 -23.29 17.89
CA ASP A 123 1.10 -23.93 17.10
C ASP A 123 -0.25 -23.71 17.79
N VAL A 124 -1.13 -22.92 17.15
CA VAL A 124 -2.47 -22.59 17.67
C VAL A 124 -3.55 -23.28 16.83
N ALA A 125 -4.66 -23.64 17.48
CA ALA A 125 -5.86 -24.01 16.76
C ALA A 125 -6.40 -22.76 16.06
N ALA A 126 -6.28 -22.67 14.72
CA ALA A 126 -6.95 -21.62 13.99
C ALA A 126 -8.43 -21.96 13.88
N GLU A 127 -9.29 -21.01 14.22
CA GLU A 127 -10.70 -21.11 13.89
C GLU A 127 -10.86 -21.27 12.36
N PRO A 128 -11.73 -22.17 11.89
CA PRO A 128 -11.95 -22.33 10.47
C PRO A 128 -12.58 -21.06 9.90
N MET A 129 -11.96 -20.48 8.87
CA MET A 129 -12.53 -19.41 8.06
C MET A 129 -14.02 -19.68 7.74
N PRO A 130 -14.92 -18.69 7.86
CA PRO A 130 -16.32 -18.86 7.46
C PRO A 130 -16.43 -19.43 6.04
N GLY A 131 -17.11 -20.58 5.91
CA GLY A 131 -17.23 -21.32 4.65
C GLY A 131 -16.16 -22.40 4.37
N ALA A 132 -15.14 -22.56 5.23
CA ALA A 132 -14.19 -23.67 5.10
C ALA A 132 -14.83 -25.02 5.52
N GLN A 133 -14.66 -26.05 4.68
CA GLN A 133 -15.04 -27.42 5.06
C GLN A 133 -14.26 -27.88 6.29
N ARG A 134 -14.92 -28.63 7.18
CA ARG A 134 -14.41 -29.00 8.52
C ARG A 134 -13.06 -29.74 8.48
N GLY A 135 -11.98 -28.99 8.68
CA GLY A 135 -10.64 -29.51 8.94
C GLY A 135 -9.90 -28.57 9.89
N ARG A 136 -9.35 -29.12 10.98
CA ARG A 136 -8.53 -28.34 11.94
C ARG A 136 -7.30 -27.80 11.24
N THR A 137 -7.33 -26.51 10.88
CA THR A 137 -6.15 -25.82 10.36
C THR A 137 -5.28 -25.41 11.54
N ILE A 138 -4.04 -25.88 11.58
CA ILE A 138 -3.08 -25.44 12.58
C ILE A 138 -2.53 -24.09 12.09
N GLY A 139 -2.96 -23.02 12.76
CA GLY A 139 -2.33 -21.72 12.66
C GLY A 139 -1.00 -21.74 13.42
N VAL A 140 -0.13 -20.79 13.12
CA VAL A 140 1.03 -20.51 13.96
C VAL A 140 0.87 -19.08 14.45
N ARG A 141 0.86 -18.86 15.77
CA ARG A 141 1.05 -17.54 16.36
C ARG A 141 2.52 -17.19 16.24
N TRP A 142 2.83 -16.00 15.75
CA TRP A 142 4.19 -15.48 15.61
C TRP A 142 4.30 -14.14 16.33
N GLN A 143 5.31 -13.96 17.16
CA GLN A 143 5.59 -12.71 17.87
C GLN A 143 7.08 -12.37 17.70
N VAL A 144 7.39 -11.18 17.16
CA VAL A 144 8.78 -10.75 16.98
C VAL A 144 9.31 -10.19 18.28
N ALA A 145 10.27 -10.87 18.90
CA ALA A 145 10.82 -10.50 20.20
C ALA A 145 11.44 -9.09 20.17
N ALA A 146 12.08 -8.71 19.06
CA ALA A 146 12.63 -7.35 18.89
C ALA A 146 11.55 -6.24 18.91
N LEU A 147 10.34 -6.51 18.41
CA LEU A 147 9.20 -5.57 18.51
C LEU A 147 8.63 -5.50 19.93
N ALA A 148 8.57 -6.63 20.63
CA ALA A 148 8.15 -6.68 22.03
C ALA A 148 9.11 -5.89 22.92
N ARG A 149 10.41 -6.21 22.87
CA ARG A 149 11.46 -5.47 23.59
C ARG A 149 11.37 -3.97 23.32
N ALA A 150 11.31 -3.57 22.05
CA ALA A 150 11.20 -2.15 21.66
C ALA A 150 9.94 -1.42 22.18
N ARG A 151 8.83 -2.15 22.45
CA ARG A 151 7.61 -1.60 23.06
C ARG A 151 7.71 -1.50 24.57
N HIS A 152 8.22 -2.53 25.24
CA HIS A 152 8.15 -2.66 26.70
C HIS A 152 9.42 -2.12 27.39
N GLU A 153 10.60 -2.55 26.95
CA GLU A 153 11.92 -2.15 27.48
C GLU A 153 12.55 -0.98 26.69
N GLY A 154 12.19 -0.84 25.41
CA GLY A 154 12.84 0.05 24.46
C GLY A 154 12.55 1.53 24.68
N ARG A 155 13.57 2.36 24.42
CA ARG A 155 13.50 3.83 24.55
C ARG A 155 12.41 4.43 23.66
N LEU A 156 11.96 5.65 23.99
CA LEU A 156 10.96 6.37 23.20
C LEU A 156 11.38 6.66 21.75
N ASP A 157 12.68 6.75 21.49
CA ASP A 157 13.30 6.95 20.17
C ASP A 157 13.66 5.64 19.43
N ASP A 158 13.27 4.47 19.96
CA ASP A 158 13.59 3.18 19.37
C ASP A 158 12.96 3.00 17.96
N PRO A 159 13.76 2.63 16.93
CA PRO A 159 13.26 2.45 15.58
C PRO A 159 12.15 1.39 15.43
N LEU A 160 12.11 0.37 16.29
CA LEU A 160 11.07 -0.68 16.29
C LEU A 160 9.85 -0.34 17.16
N ARG A 161 9.88 0.74 17.95
CA ARG A 161 8.74 1.24 18.74
C ARG A 161 7.68 1.91 17.85
N LEU A 162 7.16 1.16 16.88
CA LEU A 162 6.19 1.63 15.88
C LEU A 162 4.79 1.80 16.48
N THR A 163 4.11 2.84 16.04
CA THR A 163 2.71 3.15 16.32
C THR A 163 1.76 2.35 15.42
N ARG A 164 0.46 2.32 15.76
CA ARG A 164 -0.57 1.64 14.94
C ARG A 164 -0.65 2.17 13.49
N PRO A 165 -0.58 3.49 13.21
CA PRO A 165 -0.53 4.00 11.84
C PRO A 165 0.76 3.63 11.09
N GLU A 166 1.91 3.59 11.77
CA GLU A 166 3.19 3.21 11.15
C GLU A 166 3.22 1.73 10.79
N LEU A 167 2.78 0.84 11.68
CA LEU A 167 2.61 -0.59 11.37
C LEU A 167 1.63 -0.81 10.21
N ALA A 168 0.47 -0.15 10.23
CA ALA A 168 -0.51 -0.23 9.14
C ALA A 168 0.04 0.32 7.80
N THR A 169 0.95 1.29 7.84
CA THR A 169 1.62 1.83 6.65
C THR A 169 2.71 0.88 6.13
N TRP A 170 3.55 0.33 7.03
CA TRP A 170 4.52 -0.71 6.67
C TRP A 170 3.82 -1.91 6.04
N TRP A 171 2.68 -2.31 6.60
CA TRP A 171 1.83 -3.37 6.08
C TRP A 171 1.41 -3.09 4.64
N ARG A 172 0.76 -1.95 4.37
CA ARG A 172 0.31 -1.54 3.03
C ARG A 172 1.46 -1.48 2.01
N VAL A 173 2.67 -1.12 2.42
CA VAL A 173 3.87 -1.17 1.56
C VAL A 173 4.26 -2.62 1.25
N CYS A 174 4.29 -3.51 2.25
CA CYS A 174 4.53 -4.94 2.04
C CYS A 174 3.46 -5.59 1.13
N GLU A 175 2.18 -5.26 1.31
CA GLU A 175 1.09 -5.67 0.41
C GLU A 175 1.37 -5.24 -1.03
N ALA A 176 1.65 -3.96 -1.25
CA ALA A 176 1.82 -3.39 -2.59
C ALA A 176 3.11 -3.88 -3.29
N VAL A 177 4.18 -4.16 -2.54
CA VAL A 177 5.45 -4.66 -3.10
C VAL A 177 5.41 -6.17 -3.41
N PHE A 178 4.88 -7.00 -2.51
CA PHE A 178 4.98 -8.46 -2.64
C PHE A 178 3.80 -9.26 -2.07
N GLY A 179 2.67 -8.61 -1.76
CA GLY A 179 1.46 -9.30 -1.31
C GLY A 179 1.01 -10.35 -2.33
N PRO A 180 0.71 -11.60 -1.92
CA PRO A 180 0.44 -12.69 -2.85
C PRO A 180 -0.95 -12.64 -3.51
N GLY A 181 -1.70 -11.56 -3.31
CA GLY A 181 -3.10 -11.38 -3.71
C GLY A 181 -4.06 -12.26 -2.91
N TRP A 182 -5.30 -11.82 -2.74
CA TRP A 182 -6.35 -12.62 -2.11
C TRP A 182 -7.73 -12.19 -2.58
N ARG A 183 -8.61 -13.18 -2.73
CA ARG A 183 -10.05 -12.97 -2.84
C ARG A 183 -10.63 -13.00 -1.43
N HIS A 184 -11.35 -11.96 -1.06
CA HIS A 184 -12.04 -11.83 0.22
C HIS A 184 -13.36 -12.62 0.22
N ALA A 185 -13.97 -12.78 1.39
CA ALA A 185 -15.23 -13.53 1.54
C ALA A 185 -16.43 -12.84 0.86
N ASP A 186 -16.39 -11.51 0.71
CA ASP A 186 -17.35 -10.70 -0.07
C ASP A 186 -17.17 -10.82 -1.60
N GLY A 187 -16.20 -11.63 -2.05
CA GLY A 187 -15.87 -11.83 -3.46
C GLY A 187 -14.94 -10.78 -4.07
N SER A 188 -14.65 -9.69 -3.36
CA SER A 188 -13.69 -8.66 -3.78
C SER A 188 -12.26 -9.23 -3.85
N VAL A 189 -11.37 -8.57 -4.59
CA VAL A 189 -10.00 -9.05 -4.81
C VAL A 189 -9.00 -7.94 -4.48
N THR A 190 -8.10 -8.23 -3.55
CA THR A 190 -6.83 -7.51 -3.44
C THR A 190 -5.86 -8.14 -4.43
N GLU A 191 -5.50 -7.36 -5.46
CA GLU A 191 -4.53 -7.78 -6.48
C GLU A 191 -3.15 -8.11 -5.87
N PRO A 192 -2.36 -9.00 -6.50
CA PRO A 192 -0.98 -9.23 -6.08
C PRO A 192 -0.14 -7.96 -6.17
N GLY A 193 0.73 -7.76 -5.17
CA GLY A 193 1.79 -6.75 -5.23
C GLY A 193 2.77 -7.03 -6.36
N LEU A 194 3.65 -6.06 -6.64
CA LEU A 194 4.56 -6.05 -7.81
C LEU A 194 5.32 -7.37 -8.04
N LEU A 195 5.75 -8.05 -6.98
CA LEU A 195 6.43 -9.35 -7.01
C LEU A 195 5.64 -10.47 -6.30
N GLY A 196 4.34 -10.26 -6.04
CA GLY A 196 3.47 -11.21 -5.34
C GLY A 196 3.25 -12.53 -6.06
N TRP A 197 3.31 -12.50 -7.40
CA TRP A 197 3.27 -13.66 -8.29
C TRP A 197 4.60 -14.46 -8.34
N ARG A 198 5.73 -13.82 -7.99
CA ARG A 198 7.07 -14.36 -8.17
C ARG A 198 7.39 -15.41 -7.10
N THR A 199 7.77 -16.62 -7.48
CA THR A 199 8.03 -17.75 -6.57
C THR A 199 9.36 -18.46 -6.88
N GLY A 200 9.83 -19.30 -5.95
CA GLY A 200 11.04 -20.11 -6.11
C GLY A 200 12.30 -19.49 -5.50
N ARG A 201 13.46 -20.06 -5.86
CA ARG A 201 14.73 -19.94 -5.10
C ARG A 201 15.24 -18.49 -4.91
N SER A 202 14.90 -17.56 -5.81
CA SER A 202 15.30 -16.14 -5.69
C SER A 202 14.19 -15.22 -5.20
N ALA A 203 12.95 -15.70 -5.03
CA ALA A 203 11.79 -14.84 -4.82
C ALA A 203 11.89 -14.00 -3.54
N SER A 204 12.37 -14.56 -2.43
CA SER A 204 12.53 -13.83 -1.18
C SER A 204 13.60 -12.73 -1.28
N THR A 205 14.73 -13.01 -1.93
CA THR A 205 15.78 -12.01 -2.21
C THR A 205 15.27 -10.89 -3.12
N ASP A 206 14.56 -11.23 -4.19
CA ASP A 206 14.02 -10.25 -5.14
C ASP A 206 12.95 -9.36 -4.48
N ARG A 207 12.05 -9.95 -3.67
CA ARG A 207 11.04 -9.25 -2.86
C ARG A 207 11.65 -8.33 -1.80
N LEU A 208 12.65 -8.82 -1.05
CA LEU A 208 13.37 -8.04 -0.04
C LEU A 208 14.12 -6.86 -0.68
N ALA A 209 14.83 -7.11 -1.78
CA ALA A 209 15.53 -6.06 -2.52
C ALA A 209 14.58 -4.95 -3.00
N LEU A 210 13.43 -5.31 -3.57
CA LEU A 210 12.46 -4.31 -4.03
C LEU A 210 11.88 -3.49 -2.87
N LEU A 211 11.56 -4.10 -1.73
CA LEU A 211 11.12 -3.38 -0.54
C LEU A 211 12.17 -2.37 -0.06
N ARG A 212 13.44 -2.82 0.10
CA ARG A 212 14.53 -1.93 0.55
C ARG A 212 14.78 -0.77 -0.42
N LEU A 213 14.58 -0.98 -1.73
CA LEU A 213 14.67 0.07 -2.75
C LEU A 213 13.46 1.02 -2.71
N VAL A 214 12.23 0.51 -2.56
CA VAL A 214 11.00 1.31 -2.45
C VAL A 214 11.07 2.25 -1.24
N LEU A 215 11.45 1.74 -0.07
CA LEU A 215 11.60 2.55 1.15
C LEU A 215 12.71 3.61 1.03
N ARG A 216 13.66 3.47 0.09
CA ARG A 216 14.76 4.43 -0.14
C ARG A 216 14.60 5.25 -1.43
N ALA A 217 13.44 5.19 -2.08
CA ALA A 217 13.11 6.02 -3.22
C ALA A 217 12.71 7.45 -2.80
N ARG A 218 12.99 8.43 -3.67
CA ARG A 218 12.51 9.82 -3.54
C ARG A 218 11.18 10.00 -4.29
N ALA A 219 10.57 11.19 -4.18
CA ALA A 219 9.30 11.53 -4.83
C ALA A 219 9.36 11.62 -6.39
N ASP A 220 10.50 11.30 -7.00
CA ASP A 220 10.70 11.07 -8.43
C ASP A 220 11.07 9.60 -8.75
N GLY A 221 10.86 8.71 -7.79
CA GLY A 221 11.18 7.28 -7.82
C GLY A 221 12.67 6.96 -7.67
N ALA A 222 13.58 7.94 -7.67
CA ALA A 222 15.01 7.65 -7.69
C ALA A 222 15.55 7.22 -6.33
N VAL A 223 16.39 6.18 -6.32
CA VAL A 223 17.09 5.71 -5.12
C VAL A 223 18.49 6.34 -5.05
N ARG A 224 18.93 6.75 -3.85
CA ARG A 224 20.29 7.27 -3.63
C ARG A 224 21.30 6.12 -3.81
N LEU A 225 22.13 6.22 -4.84
CA LEU A 225 23.19 5.24 -5.10
C LEU A 225 24.31 5.34 -4.06
N CYS A 226 24.99 4.22 -3.82
CA CYS A 226 26.07 4.13 -2.85
C CYS A 226 27.34 4.92 -3.27
N GLY A 227 27.99 5.50 -2.25
CA GLY A 227 29.25 6.25 -2.39
C GLY A 227 30.50 5.37 -2.36
N GLY A 228 31.64 5.99 -2.67
CA GLY A 228 32.94 5.32 -2.80
C GLY A 228 33.19 4.70 -4.17
N ALA A 229 34.27 3.93 -4.27
CA ALA A 229 34.60 3.11 -5.44
C ALA A 229 33.65 1.90 -5.57
N VAL A 230 33.48 1.41 -6.80
CA VAL A 230 32.65 0.23 -7.14
C VAL A 230 33.33 -0.54 -8.28
N ASP A 231 32.99 -1.83 -8.43
CA ASP A 231 33.53 -2.63 -9.53
C ASP A 231 32.85 -2.31 -10.88
N ARG A 232 33.29 -3.00 -11.94
CA ARG A 232 32.78 -2.85 -13.32
C ARG A 232 31.28 -3.14 -13.51
N ARG A 233 30.56 -3.64 -12.48
CA ARG A 233 29.11 -3.85 -12.51
C ARG A 233 28.32 -2.59 -12.18
N GLY A 234 29.00 -1.55 -11.67
CA GLY A 234 28.47 -0.20 -11.52
C GLY A 234 27.71 0.07 -10.21
N ARG A 235 27.44 1.35 -9.96
CA ARG A 235 26.89 1.84 -8.69
C ARG A 235 25.50 1.26 -8.37
N ALA A 236 24.67 0.99 -9.37
CA ALA A 236 23.35 0.39 -9.16
C ALA A 236 23.45 -1.04 -8.59
N ALA A 237 24.26 -1.91 -9.20
CA ALA A 237 24.53 -3.26 -8.71
C ALA A 237 25.17 -3.24 -7.30
N ALA A 238 26.15 -2.37 -7.08
CA ALA A 238 26.78 -2.19 -5.77
C ALA A 238 25.82 -1.68 -4.68
N THR A 239 24.80 -0.88 -5.04
CA THR A 239 23.77 -0.41 -4.11
C THR A 239 22.85 -1.56 -3.68
N VAL A 240 22.37 -2.36 -4.63
CA VAL A 240 21.57 -3.56 -4.33
C VAL A 240 22.38 -4.58 -3.52
N ALA A 241 23.67 -4.75 -3.83
CA ALA A 241 24.59 -5.61 -3.08
C ALA A 241 24.72 -5.19 -1.60
N ARG A 242 24.96 -3.89 -1.33
CA ARG A 242 25.03 -3.35 0.04
C ARG A 242 23.69 -3.47 0.78
N LEU A 243 22.56 -3.24 0.11
CA LEU A 243 21.22 -3.41 0.71
C LEU A 243 20.90 -4.87 1.05
N LEU A 244 21.44 -5.84 0.33
CA LEU A 244 21.24 -7.26 0.65
C LEU A 244 22.31 -7.81 1.60
N GLY A 245 23.50 -7.20 1.69
CA GLY A 245 24.66 -7.78 2.36
C GLY A 245 25.33 -8.88 1.53
N CYS A 246 25.28 -8.77 0.19
CA CYS A 246 25.82 -9.76 -0.74
C CYS A 246 26.88 -9.16 -1.68
N THR A 247 27.46 -9.97 -2.57
CA THR A 247 28.50 -9.52 -3.51
C THR A 247 27.92 -8.63 -4.62
N SER A 248 28.77 -7.82 -5.26
CA SER A 248 28.40 -7.02 -6.45
C SER A 248 27.77 -7.87 -7.56
N ALA A 249 28.26 -9.11 -7.73
CA ALA A 249 27.70 -10.09 -8.67
C ALA A 249 26.28 -10.53 -8.30
N GLY A 250 26.02 -10.74 -6.99
CA GLY A 250 24.68 -11.02 -6.47
C GLY A 250 23.73 -9.83 -6.67
N GLY A 251 24.17 -8.62 -6.32
CA GLY A 251 23.43 -7.38 -6.52
C GLY A 251 23.09 -7.10 -7.99
N GLU A 252 24.04 -7.34 -8.91
CA GLU A 252 23.78 -7.25 -10.36
C GLU A 252 22.76 -8.31 -10.82
N ALA A 253 22.87 -9.55 -10.35
CA ALA A 253 21.95 -10.62 -10.72
C ALA A 253 20.52 -10.37 -10.21
N VAL A 254 20.36 -9.77 -9.03
CA VAL A 254 19.06 -9.30 -8.51
C VAL A 254 18.54 -8.12 -9.34
N LEU A 255 19.36 -7.09 -9.54
CA LEU A 255 19.00 -5.90 -10.30
C LEU A 255 18.55 -6.24 -11.72
N ARG A 256 19.24 -7.16 -12.41
CA ARG A 256 18.87 -7.65 -13.75
C ARG A 256 17.48 -8.30 -13.77
N ARG A 257 17.10 -9.02 -12.71
CA ARG A 257 15.77 -9.63 -12.57
C ARG A 257 14.70 -8.56 -12.29
N LEU A 258 14.97 -7.63 -11.37
CA LEU A 258 14.05 -6.51 -11.08
C LEU A 258 13.83 -5.57 -12.28
N VAL A 259 14.82 -5.45 -13.17
CA VAL A 259 14.69 -4.71 -14.44
C VAL A 259 13.92 -5.52 -15.49
N ALA A 260 14.14 -6.83 -15.58
CA ALA A 260 13.37 -7.71 -16.48
C ALA A 260 11.87 -7.78 -16.10
N ASP A 261 11.57 -7.75 -14.80
CA ASP A 261 10.21 -7.66 -14.25
C ASP A 261 9.59 -6.25 -14.38
N GLY A 262 10.35 -5.25 -14.86
CA GLY A 262 9.89 -3.85 -15.02
C GLY A 262 9.69 -3.05 -13.73
N VAL A 263 9.90 -3.66 -12.56
CA VAL A 263 9.71 -3.04 -11.23
C VAL A 263 10.83 -2.06 -10.85
N VAL A 264 11.98 -2.14 -11.52
CA VAL A 264 13.10 -1.20 -11.44
C VAL A 264 13.48 -0.72 -12.85
N ALA A 265 13.74 0.57 -13.02
CA ALA A 265 14.25 1.15 -14.26
C ALA A 265 15.66 1.74 -14.09
N LEU A 266 16.45 1.65 -15.15
CA LEU A 266 17.81 2.19 -15.26
C LEU A 266 17.90 3.15 -16.47
N PRO A 267 17.20 4.30 -16.46
CA PRO A 267 17.05 5.20 -17.61
C PRO A 267 18.35 5.76 -18.20
N THR A 268 19.48 5.71 -17.46
CA THR A 268 20.81 6.10 -17.96
C THR A 268 21.80 4.92 -17.93
N GLY A 269 21.31 3.70 -18.20
CA GLY A 269 22.12 2.49 -18.31
C GLY A 269 22.50 1.83 -16.98
N PRO A 270 23.23 0.69 -17.01
CA PRO A 270 23.52 -0.13 -15.82
C PRO A 270 24.40 0.56 -14.76
N GLN A 271 25.19 1.54 -15.17
CA GLN A 271 26.00 2.39 -14.28
C GLN A 271 25.22 3.61 -13.75
N GLY A 272 24.00 3.81 -14.25
CA GLY A 272 23.21 5.02 -14.13
C GLY A 272 22.22 5.09 -12.97
N ARG A 273 21.29 6.05 -13.07
CA ARG A 273 20.26 6.34 -12.06
C ARG A 273 19.31 5.15 -11.89
N LEU A 274 19.18 4.63 -10.66
CA LEU A 274 18.17 3.62 -10.31
C LEU A 274 16.86 4.31 -9.94
N VAL A 275 15.77 3.94 -10.61
CA VAL A 275 14.43 4.51 -10.43
C VAL A 275 13.40 3.40 -10.20
N ILE A 276 12.47 3.61 -9.28
CA ILE A 276 11.28 2.78 -9.05
C ILE A 276 10.10 3.42 -9.78
N PRO A 277 9.62 2.87 -10.92
CA PRO A 277 8.67 3.56 -11.80
C PRO A 277 7.33 3.88 -11.11
N VAL A 278 6.82 2.97 -10.26
CA VAL A 278 5.53 3.17 -9.58
C VAL A 278 5.55 4.32 -8.58
N VAL A 279 6.68 4.54 -7.89
CA VAL A 279 6.85 5.66 -6.94
C VAL A 279 6.94 6.98 -7.70
N ALA A 280 7.69 7.00 -8.82
CA ALA A 280 7.79 8.16 -9.69
C ALA A 280 6.42 8.59 -10.24
N GLU A 281 5.62 7.63 -10.74
CA GLU A 281 4.31 7.87 -11.31
C GLU A 281 3.24 8.17 -10.25
N ALA A 282 3.26 7.52 -9.08
CA ALA A 282 2.31 7.81 -8.01
C ALA A 282 2.48 9.24 -7.47
N HIS A 283 3.71 9.68 -7.19
CA HIS A 283 3.97 11.09 -6.85
C HIS A 283 3.72 12.03 -8.04
N ALA A 284 3.86 11.59 -9.30
CA ALA A 284 3.45 12.40 -10.45
C ALA A 284 1.92 12.57 -10.55
N ARG A 285 1.13 11.53 -10.20
CA ARG A 285 -0.34 11.63 -10.05
C ARG A 285 -0.70 12.60 -8.94
N LEU A 286 -0.10 12.48 -7.76
CA LEU A 286 -0.32 13.40 -6.64
C LEU A 286 -0.01 14.85 -7.02
N ARG A 287 1.15 15.11 -7.67
CA ARG A 287 1.49 16.43 -8.23
C ARG A 287 0.58 16.89 -9.38
N ARG A 288 -0.15 16.01 -10.06
CA ARG A 288 -1.18 16.40 -11.04
C ARG A 288 -2.49 16.77 -10.34
N ALA A 289 -2.91 15.99 -9.34
CA ALA A 289 -4.09 16.25 -8.52
C ALA A 289 -4.03 17.60 -7.79
N HIS A 290 -2.94 17.89 -7.05
CA HIS A 290 -2.79 19.20 -6.38
C HIS A 290 -2.78 20.39 -7.36
N ARG A 291 -2.26 20.22 -8.58
CA ARG A 291 -2.27 21.26 -9.62
C ARG A 291 -3.62 21.41 -10.35
N ALA A 292 -4.54 20.46 -10.18
CA ALA A 292 -5.93 20.60 -10.59
C ALA A 292 -6.77 21.27 -9.47
N ALA A 293 -6.62 20.81 -8.22
CA ALA A 293 -7.30 21.39 -7.06
C ALA A 293 -6.91 22.87 -6.83
N GLY A 294 -5.62 23.19 -6.96
CA GLY A 294 -5.06 24.55 -6.82
C GLY A 294 -5.43 25.55 -7.94
N ARG A 295 -6.57 25.36 -8.61
CA ARG A 295 -7.17 26.34 -9.54
C ARG A 295 -8.54 26.87 -9.10
N SER A 296 -9.07 26.40 -7.98
CA SER A 296 -10.27 26.94 -7.32
C SER A 296 -9.87 27.92 -6.21
N GLY A 297 -9.52 29.14 -6.58
CA GLY A 297 -9.10 30.18 -5.63
C GLY A 297 -9.02 31.55 -6.29
N ALA A 298 -10.03 32.39 -6.05
CA ALA A 298 -10.02 33.77 -6.53
C ALA A 298 -8.96 34.58 -5.78
N ARG A 299 -8.12 35.32 -6.51
CA ARG A 299 -7.21 36.30 -5.90
C ARG A 299 -8.00 37.54 -5.50
N SER A 300 -8.52 37.55 -4.28
CA SER A 300 -8.95 38.79 -3.62
C SER A 300 -7.71 39.61 -3.30
N THR A 301 -7.45 40.65 -4.10
CA THR A 301 -6.36 41.60 -3.88
C THR A 301 -6.87 42.82 -3.11
N GLY A 302 -6.97 42.68 -1.78
CA GLY A 302 -7.02 43.83 -0.88
C GLY A 302 -5.60 44.43 -0.70
N PRO A 303 -5.44 45.75 -0.66
CA PRO A 303 -4.12 46.37 -0.48
C PRO A 303 -3.64 46.22 0.97
N ALA A 304 -2.36 45.91 1.16
CA ALA A 304 -1.72 46.00 2.46
C ALA A 304 -1.46 47.48 2.82
N PRO A 305 -1.72 47.92 4.08
CA PRO A 305 -1.28 49.22 4.54
C PRO A 305 0.26 49.32 4.49
N ARG A 306 0.77 50.52 4.19
CA ARG A 306 2.16 50.88 4.47
C ARG A 306 2.20 51.63 5.79
N GLU A 307 3.04 51.17 6.70
CA GLU A 307 3.45 51.95 7.86
C GLU A 307 4.42 53.05 7.41
N SER A 308 4.22 54.26 7.90
CA SER A 308 5.27 55.28 8.01
C SER A 308 5.07 56.05 9.31
N SER A 309 6.17 56.26 10.03
CA SER A 309 6.23 57.14 11.20
C SER A 309 5.71 58.55 10.87
N ASP A 310 4.95 59.17 11.78
CA ASP A 310 5.45 60.29 12.59
C ASP A 310 4.44 60.70 13.69
N ALA A 311 4.93 61.37 14.73
CA ALA A 311 4.21 61.83 15.93
C ALA A 311 4.22 63.39 15.99
N PRO A 312 3.53 64.12 16.90
CA PRO A 312 2.86 63.65 18.15
C PRO A 312 1.47 64.26 18.52
N VAL A 313 0.81 63.61 19.50
CA VAL A 313 0.17 64.12 20.76
C VAL A 313 -0.03 65.67 20.86
N PRO A 314 -1.21 66.24 21.25
CA PRO A 314 -1.92 65.92 22.52
C PRO A 314 -3.47 66.04 22.58
N GLU A 315 -4.01 65.67 23.76
CA GLU A 315 -5.24 66.18 24.45
C GLU A 315 -6.65 65.94 23.80
N ASP A 316 -7.74 65.67 24.53
CA ASP A 316 -7.97 65.33 25.97
C ASP A 316 -9.35 64.63 26.16
N GLN A 317 -9.69 64.28 27.41
CA GLN A 317 -11.03 64.07 28.03
C GLN A 317 -11.70 62.67 28.13
N ASP A 318 -12.02 62.38 29.40
CA ASP A 318 -13.14 61.64 30.00
C ASP A 318 -13.29 60.11 29.94
N VAL A 319 -13.01 59.49 31.10
CA VAL A 319 -13.32 58.10 31.50
C VAL A 319 -13.74 58.07 32.99
N PRO A 320 -14.82 57.36 33.34
CA PRO A 320 -14.83 56.48 34.53
C PRO A 320 -15.06 55.01 34.08
N GLN A 321 -14.18 54.04 34.40
CA GLN A 321 -14.01 53.35 35.69
C GLN A 321 -15.26 52.56 36.15
N ALA A 322 -15.19 51.35 36.69
CA ALA A 322 -14.08 50.58 37.30
C ALA A 322 -13.51 49.47 36.37
N SER A 323 -12.22 49.11 36.35
CA SER A 323 -11.25 48.74 37.42
C SER A 323 -11.49 47.34 38.02
N LEU A 324 -10.52 46.46 38.28
CA LEU A 324 -9.16 46.15 37.79
C LEU A 324 -8.59 45.12 38.80
N GLY A 325 -8.02 44.02 38.30
CA GLY A 325 -6.86 43.35 38.91
C GLY A 325 -7.09 42.23 39.96
N PRO A 326 -6.00 41.58 40.45
CA PRO A 326 -4.58 41.90 40.20
C PRO A 326 -3.68 40.74 39.67
N GLU A 327 -2.58 41.16 39.04
CA GLU A 327 -1.17 40.71 39.13
C GLU A 327 -0.75 39.25 39.49
N ASN A 328 0.11 38.71 38.61
CA ASN A 328 1.44 38.07 38.83
C ASN A 328 1.90 37.53 40.21
N GLN A 329 2.60 36.37 40.17
CA GLN A 329 3.88 35.96 40.85
C GLN A 329 3.91 34.41 41.01
N GLN A 330 4.98 33.60 41.07
CA GLN A 330 6.45 33.60 40.82
C GLN A 330 6.84 32.08 40.59
N VAL A 331 7.98 31.58 40.07
CA VAL A 331 9.28 32.14 39.63
C VAL A 331 9.95 31.26 38.53
N MET A 332 11.09 31.74 37.99
CA MET A 332 12.07 31.13 37.05
C MET A 332 12.63 29.74 37.46
N ALA A 333 13.25 28.88 36.64
CA ALA A 333 14.05 28.96 35.38
C ALA A 333 15.52 29.45 35.52
N GLY A 334 16.45 28.83 34.77
CA GLY A 334 17.87 29.22 34.70
C GLY A 334 18.82 28.22 34.01
N ASP A 335 19.38 28.61 32.86
CA ASP A 335 20.30 27.82 32.01
C ASP A 335 21.80 27.99 32.38
N ALA A 336 22.68 27.30 31.63
CA ALA A 336 24.14 27.40 31.74
C ALA A 336 24.82 27.91 30.45
N ALA A 337 25.79 28.83 30.63
CA ALA A 337 26.82 29.27 29.68
C ALA A 337 28.00 29.84 30.52
N SER A 338 29.24 30.02 30.06
CA SER A 338 29.79 30.07 28.69
C SER A 338 31.27 29.62 28.70
N GLU A 339 32.08 30.07 27.72
CA GLU A 339 33.54 29.97 27.58
C GLU A 339 34.05 28.56 27.13
N THR A 340 34.69 28.31 25.98
CA THR A 340 35.34 29.06 24.87
C THR A 340 36.80 29.49 25.01
N VAL A 341 37.71 28.61 24.54
CA VAL A 341 39.04 28.89 23.96
C VAL A 341 39.11 27.97 22.73
N ASP A 342 38.98 28.39 21.46
CA ASP A 342 39.74 29.37 20.66
C ASP A 342 41.17 28.94 20.29
N LEU A 343 41.36 28.49 19.03
CA LEU A 343 42.62 28.52 18.28
C LEU A 343 42.36 28.38 16.76
N GLY A 344 42.46 29.49 16.01
CA GLY A 344 42.81 29.54 14.57
C GLY A 344 41.67 29.27 13.55
N SER A 345 41.36 30.12 12.56
CA SER A 345 42.20 30.73 11.50
C SER A 345 42.46 29.75 10.33
N ASP A 346 42.14 30.04 9.05
CA ASP A 346 41.57 31.28 8.47
C ASP A 346 40.92 31.08 7.07
N ALA A 347 40.60 32.21 6.42
CA ALA A 347 40.36 32.41 4.99
C ALA A 347 38.97 32.06 4.41
N ALA A 348 38.08 33.06 4.46
CA ALA A 348 37.01 33.22 3.48
C ALA A 348 37.47 34.11 2.30
N VAL A 349 36.85 33.97 1.13
CA VAL A 349 36.50 35.09 0.23
C VAL A 349 35.40 34.62 -0.77
N PRO A 350 34.39 35.44 -1.12
CA PRO A 350 33.20 35.00 -1.85
C PRO A 350 33.13 35.49 -3.31
N LEU A 351 32.26 34.87 -4.11
CA LEU A 351 31.68 35.48 -5.33
C LEU A 351 30.20 35.09 -5.48
N HIS A 352 29.33 36.10 -5.54
CA HIS A 352 27.96 35.99 -6.06
C HIS A 352 27.91 36.53 -7.50
N ALA A 353 26.82 36.25 -8.21
CA ALA A 353 26.48 36.93 -9.46
C ALA A 353 24.98 37.28 -9.46
N ASP A 354 24.67 38.54 -9.78
CA ASP A 354 23.34 39.13 -9.66
C ASP A 354 22.27 38.56 -10.61
N HIS A 355 21.02 38.93 -10.33
CA HIS A 355 19.86 38.61 -11.17
C HIS A 355 19.20 39.90 -11.62
N THR A 356 19.14 40.15 -12.93
CA THR A 356 18.61 41.40 -13.49
C THR A 356 17.09 41.50 -13.33
N GLN A 357 16.62 42.73 -13.08
CA GLN A 357 15.22 43.05 -12.74
C GLN A 357 14.28 42.94 -13.96
N MET A 358 12.99 42.67 -13.68
CA MET A 358 11.91 42.91 -14.63
C MET A 358 11.34 44.32 -14.45
N VAL A 359 10.89 44.94 -15.54
CA VAL A 359 10.11 46.19 -15.53
C VAL A 359 8.64 45.86 -15.79
N THR A 360 7.73 46.52 -15.06
CA THR A 360 6.28 46.40 -15.26
C THR A 360 5.56 47.74 -15.10
N ALA A 361 4.85 48.18 -16.14
CA ALA A 361 3.66 49.04 -16.08
C ALA A 361 2.99 49.04 -17.47
N GLY A 362 1.67 49.24 -17.55
CA GLY A 362 0.93 49.23 -18.82
C GLY A 362 -0.46 48.59 -18.71
N SER A 363 -1.26 49.03 -17.74
CA SER A 363 -2.64 48.61 -17.55
C SER A 363 -3.61 49.50 -18.30
N GLU A 364 -4.64 48.94 -18.93
CA GLU A 364 -5.97 49.56 -19.09
C GLU A 364 -6.98 48.51 -19.56
N GLY A 365 -8.29 48.71 -19.31
CA GLY A 365 -9.30 47.72 -19.70
C GLY A 365 -10.75 48.06 -19.36
N THR A 366 -11.64 47.64 -20.27
CA THR A 366 -13.11 47.66 -20.23
C THR A 366 -13.60 46.60 -21.24
N GLY A 367 -14.67 45.81 -21.08
CA GLY A 367 -15.62 45.64 -19.98
C GLY A 367 -17.03 45.31 -20.53
N VAL A 368 -17.80 44.41 -19.88
CA VAL A 368 -19.29 44.27 -19.98
C VAL A 368 -19.84 43.72 -21.33
N VAL A 369 -20.85 42.82 -21.48
CA VAL A 369 -21.61 41.87 -20.61
C VAL A 369 -22.33 40.80 -21.50
N SER A 370 -22.74 39.65 -20.92
CA SER A 370 -23.69 38.63 -21.45
C SER A 370 -23.27 37.80 -22.69
N GLY A 371 -23.83 36.60 -22.94
CA GLY A 371 -24.70 35.77 -22.08
C GLY A 371 -25.30 34.54 -22.80
N PHE A 372 -25.83 33.62 -22.00
CA PHE A 372 -26.69 32.47 -22.33
C PHE A 372 -26.16 31.23 -23.09
N ALA A 373 -26.56 30.11 -22.48
CA ALA A 373 -26.24 28.72 -22.75
C ALA A 373 -27.14 28.05 -23.82
N GLY A 374 -26.77 26.82 -24.20
CA GLY A 374 -27.62 25.90 -24.97
C GLY A 374 -27.05 24.47 -24.95
N SER A 375 -27.84 23.50 -24.51
CA SER A 375 -27.50 22.06 -24.48
C SER A 375 -28.25 21.28 -25.57
N ALA A 376 -27.95 19.97 -25.70
CA ALA A 376 -28.56 18.93 -26.57
C ALA A 376 -27.86 18.73 -27.94
N ALA A 377 -27.80 17.52 -28.52
CA ALA A 377 -28.02 16.16 -27.97
C ALA A 377 -27.38 15.07 -28.88
N SER A 378 -27.47 13.81 -28.46
CA SER A 378 -27.01 12.58 -29.15
C SER A 378 -27.62 12.36 -30.55
N GLY A 379 -26.91 11.63 -31.44
CA GLY A 379 -27.43 11.21 -32.75
C GLY A 379 -26.42 10.48 -33.66
N ASP A 380 -26.16 9.19 -33.40
CA ASP A 380 -25.29 8.33 -34.26
C ASP A 380 -26.00 7.87 -35.55
N CYS A 381 -25.29 7.85 -36.69
CA CYS A 381 -25.75 7.24 -37.93
C CYS A 381 -24.61 6.70 -38.82
N ARG A 382 -24.88 5.59 -39.52
CA ARG A 382 -23.85 4.65 -40.01
C ARG A 382 -23.60 4.67 -41.52
N HIS A 383 -22.47 4.07 -41.90
CA HIS A 383 -21.92 3.88 -43.25
C HIS A 383 -22.88 3.52 -44.39
N ARG A 384 -22.55 4.03 -45.58
CA ARG A 384 -22.41 3.29 -46.87
C ARG A 384 -21.20 3.90 -47.61
N GLY A 385 -20.52 3.29 -48.58
CA GLY A 385 -20.60 1.95 -49.18
C GLY A 385 -19.81 1.96 -50.51
N HIS A 386 -19.00 0.93 -50.82
CA HIS A 386 -18.17 0.89 -52.04
C HIS A 386 -18.93 0.35 -53.26
N ALA A 387 -18.59 0.80 -54.48
CA ALA A 387 -18.25 -0.07 -55.63
C ALA A 387 -17.92 0.71 -56.94
N HIS A 388 -17.19 0.03 -57.82
CA HIS A 388 -16.48 0.47 -59.03
C HIS A 388 -17.32 0.76 -60.29
N ALA A 389 -16.85 1.71 -61.13
CA ALA A 389 -16.47 1.55 -62.57
C ALA A 389 -15.76 2.86 -63.04
N ARG A 390 -14.80 2.97 -63.99
CA ARG A 390 -14.47 2.31 -65.28
C ARG A 390 -15.48 2.63 -66.42
N GLU A 391 -15.11 3.03 -67.65
CA GLU A 391 -13.79 3.07 -68.35
C GLU A 391 -13.58 4.36 -69.20
N ASP A 392 -12.31 4.70 -69.39
CA ASP A 392 -11.61 5.31 -70.55
C ASP A 392 -12.37 6.07 -71.65
N HIS A 393 -11.88 7.29 -71.97
CA HIS A 393 -11.02 7.47 -73.16
C HIS A 393 -10.27 8.83 -73.14
N ALA A 394 -9.14 8.92 -73.85
CA ALA A 394 -8.30 10.12 -73.93
C ALA A 394 -7.93 10.47 -75.38
N THR A 395 -7.80 11.75 -75.70
CA THR A 395 -7.06 12.22 -76.90
C THR A 395 -6.30 13.52 -76.62
N LEU A 396 -5.14 13.63 -77.25
CA LEU A 396 -4.04 14.59 -77.06
C LEU A 396 -4.37 16.06 -77.33
N ALA A 397 -3.68 16.94 -76.57
CA ALA A 397 -2.92 18.14 -76.98
C ALA A 397 -3.23 18.83 -78.34
N THR A 398 -3.20 20.16 -78.44
CA THR A 398 -1.93 20.93 -78.28
C THR A 398 -2.12 22.45 -78.05
N ALA A 399 -1.58 22.94 -76.92
CA ALA A 399 -0.89 24.21 -76.60
C ALA A 399 -1.33 25.63 -77.10
N VAL A 400 -0.81 26.63 -76.34
CA VAL A 400 -0.55 28.05 -76.65
C VAL A 400 -1.58 29.14 -76.23
N ALA A 401 -1.33 29.66 -75.02
CA ALA A 401 -1.29 31.08 -74.60
C ALA A 401 -2.51 32.05 -74.64
N SER A 402 -2.82 32.54 -73.43
CA SER A 402 -3.07 33.96 -73.07
C SER A 402 -4.45 34.63 -73.25
N VAL A 403 -4.59 35.74 -72.50
CA VAL A 403 -5.63 36.80 -72.50
C VAL A 403 -6.91 36.55 -71.67
N ARG A 404 -7.00 37.32 -70.56
CA ARG A 404 -8.17 37.70 -69.75
C ARG A 404 -8.80 39.01 -70.32
N PRO A 405 -9.94 39.56 -69.81
CA PRO A 405 -10.85 39.12 -68.75
C PRO A 405 -12.36 39.14 -69.11
N GLY A 406 -13.22 38.70 -68.17
CA GLY A 406 -14.67 38.98 -68.16
C GLY A 406 -15.29 38.59 -66.81
N ALA A 407 -15.99 39.52 -66.15
CA ALA A 407 -16.64 39.41 -64.83
C ALA A 407 -17.96 40.22 -64.88
N PRO A 408 -18.86 40.28 -63.85
CA PRO A 408 -18.72 39.79 -62.46
C PRO A 408 -19.96 39.08 -61.85
N GLU A 409 -19.86 38.64 -60.59
CA GLU A 409 -20.73 38.98 -59.42
C GLU A 409 -20.61 37.91 -58.31
N GLY A 410 -20.69 38.31 -57.02
CA GLY A 410 -20.51 37.40 -55.87
C GLY A 410 -19.98 38.04 -54.55
N PRO A 411 -20.72 38.03 -53.43
CA PRO A 411 -20.31 38.61 -52.12
C PRO A 411 -19.34 37.72 -51.27
N LEU A 412 -18.57 38.20 -50.27
CA LEU A 412 -18.28 39.59 -49.84
C LEU A 412 -16.93 39.84 -49.09
N ARG A 413 -16.88 39.80 -47.74
CA ARG A 413 -15.80 40.29 -46.82
C ARG A 413 -15.75 39.45 -45.51
N GLY A 414 -14.71 39.48 -44.67
CA GLY A 414 -13.45 40.26 -44.63
C GLY A 414 -12.42 39.57 -43.69
N GLU A 415 -11.28 40.14 -43.30
CA GLU A 415 -10.74 41.51 -43.42
C GLU A 415 -9.22 41.53 -43.76
N LYS A 416 -8.65 42.73 -43.95
CA LYS A 416 -7.24 42.96 -44.31
C LYS A 416 -6.74 44.27 -43.71
N ARG A 417 -5.56 44.27 -43.06
CA ARG A 417 -4.75 45.45 -42.70
C ARG A 417 -3.29 45.12 -43.04
N SER A 418 -2.50 45.90 -43.78
CA SER A 418 -2.23 47.35 -43.86
C SER A 418 -1.08 47.79 -42.94
N GLN A 419 -0.04 48.33 -43.58
CA GLN A 419 1.19 48.96 -43.07
C GLN A 419 1.21 50.42 -43.62
N PRO A 420 1.91 51.42 -43.04
CA PRO A 420 3.40 51.41 -42.97
C PRO A 420 4.12 52.16 -41.81
N SER A 421 5.43 51.91 -41.70
CA SER A 421 6.57 52.83 -41.38
C SER A 421 6.46 53.84 -40.19
N HIS A 422 7.40 53.96 -39.24
CA HIS A 422 8.84 54.23 -39.41
C HIS A 422 9.66 54.10 -38.08
N ASN A 423 10.95 53.77 -38.24
CA ASN A 423 12.15 54.14 -37.46
C ASN A 423 12.15 54.15 -35.90
N VAL A 424 12.89 53.20 -35.32
CA VAL A 424 14.04 53.51 -34.42
C VAL A 424 15.19 52.57 -34.83
N ASP A 425 16.42 53.09 -34.94
CA ASP A 425 17.58 52.34 -35.42
C ASP A 425 18.17 51.37 -34.39
N SER A 426 18.68 50.24 -34.87
CA SER A 426 19.64 49.37 -34.17
C SER A 426 20.42 48.52 -35.17
N PRO A 427 21.76 48.52 -35.16
CA PRO A 427 22.55 48.03 -36.28
C PRO A 427 22.75 46.51 -36.30
N GLY A 428 22.85 45.94 -37.52
CA GLY A 428 23.66 44.73 -37.74
C GLY A 428 22.93 43.39 -37.88
N ALA A 429 21.65 43.35 -38.26
CA ALA A 429 20.91 42.12 -38.57
C ALA A 429 21.38 41.42 -39.87
N ARG A 430 22.64 40.94 -39.89
CA ARG A 430 23.15 40.04 -40.93
C ARG A 430 22.32 38.75 -40.95
N SER A 431 21.99 38.27 -42.16
CA SER A 431 21.26 37.02 -42.35
C SER A 431 22.00 35.86 -41.68
N ARG A 432 21.44 35.34 -40.58
CA ARG A 432 21.97 34.16 -39.89
C ARG A 432 21.67 32.92 -40.74
N ARG A 433 22.61 32.60 -41.65
CA ARG A 433 22.75 31.24 -42.19
C ARG A 433 22.68 30.26 -41.01
N ALA A 434 21.99 29.14 -41.19
CA ALA A 434 21.87 28.12 -40.13
C ALA A 434 23.20 27.38 -39.95
N GLU A 435 24.12 27.99 -39.20
CA GLU A 435 25.44 27.45 -38.87
C GLU A 435 25.30 26.10 -38.18
N VAL A 436 26.14 25.15 -38.61
CA VAL A 436 26.18 23.79 -38.04
C VAL A 436 26.96 23.85 -36.72
N PRO A 437 26.37 23.46 -35.57
CA PRO A 437 27.10 23.35 -34.31
C PRO A 437 28.39 22.51 -34.47
N PRO A 438 29.56 22.98 -33.98
CA PRO A 438 30.86 22.37 -34.30
C PRO A 438 30.95 20.85 -34.06
N HIS A 439 30.30 20.34 -33.02
CA HIS A 439 30.26 18.91 -32.67
C HIS A 439 29.48 18.03 -33.67
N LEU A 440 28.78 18.62 -34.64
CA LEU A 440 28.05 17.91 -35.70
C LEU A 440 28.75 18.00 -37.06
N VAL A 441 29.75 18.88 -37.21
CA VAL A 441 30.50 19.04 -38.46
C VAL A 441 31.15 17.72 -38.90
N PRO A 442 31.77 16.91 -38.00
CA PRO A 442 32.30 15.59 -38.39
C PRO A 442 31.21 14.66 -38.95
N ALA A 443 30.02 14.64 -38.32
CA ALA A 443 28.90 13.80 -38.74
C ALA A 443 28.29 14.20 -40.10
N LEU A 444 28.48 15.44 -40.55
CA LEU A 444 27.99 15.95 -41.83
C LEU A 444 29.05 15.99 -42.93
N ALA A 445 30.34 15.75 -42.62
CA ALA A 445 31.43 15.89 -43.59
C ALA A 445 31.24 15.04 -44.87
N PRO A 446 30.83 13.75 -44.83
CA PRO A 446 30.65 12.94 -46.03
C PRO A 446 29.47 13.36 -46.93
N VAL A 447 28.60 14.24 -46.42
CA VAL A 447 27.40 14.75 -47.13
C VAL A 447 27.47 16.25 -47.40
N VAL A 448 28.66 16.85 -47.37
CA VAL A 448 28.85 18.31 -47.58
C VAL A 448 28.25 18.80 -48.91
N SER A 449 28.39 18.05 -50.00
CA SER A 449 27.80 18.36 -51.30
C SER A 449 26.26 18.21 -51.36
N LEU A 450 25.67 17.47 -50.42
CA LEU A 450 24.21 17.47 -50.20
C LEU A 450 23.78 18.64 -49.30
N TRP A 451 24.65 19.11 -48.41
CA TRP A 451 24.43 20.25 -47.52
C TRP A 451 24.56 21.60 -48.24
N GLU A 452 25.45 21.72 -49.23
CA GLU A 452 25.56 22.84 -50.18
C GLU A 452 24.26 23.02 -50.98
N ARG A 453 23.64 21.91 -51.42
CA ARG A 453 22.31 21.91 -52.07
C ARG A 453 21.15 22.37 -51.15
N LEU A 454 21.43 22.77 -49.91
CA LEU A 454 20.50 23.38 -48.95
C LEU A 454 20.83 24.85 -48.62
N GLU A 455 21.80 25.50 -49.29
CA GLU A 455 22.24 26.90 -49.01
C GLU A 455 21.07 27.88 -48.83
N ASP A 456 20.19 27.98 -49.83
CA ASP A 456 19.06 28.92 -49.86
C ASP A 456 17.84 28.48 -49.01
N ARG A 457 17.95 27.36 -48.28
CA ARG A 457 16.84 26.71 -47.57
C ARG A 457 17.11 26.61 -46.06
N PRO A 458 17.14 27.73 -45.32
CA PRO A 458 17.48 27.75 -43.89
C PRO A 458 16.55 26.88 -43.03
N GLY A 459 15.24 26.82 -43.36
CA GLY A 459 14.29 25.92 -42.70
C GLY A 459 14.65 24.44 -42.88
N ALA A 460 15.05 24.02 -44.08
CA ALA A 460 15.49 22.65 -44.35
C ALA A 460 16.79 22.32 -43.60
N ARG A 461 17.78 23.23 -43.62
CA ARG A 461 19.02 23.12 -42.83
C ARG A 461 18.72 22.93 -41.34
N HIS A 462 17.77 23.67 -40.76
CA HIS A 462 17.39 23.55 -39.36
C HIS A 462 16.64 22.24 -39.02
N VAL A 463 15.89 21.64 -39.96
CA VAL A 463 15.31 20.29 -39.77
C VAL A 463 16.40 19.22 -39.82
N VAL A 464 17.31 19.30 -40.79
CA VAL A 464 18.44 18.35 -40.93
C VAL A 464 19.36 18.43 -39.71
N ILE A 465 19.75 19.61 -39.22
CA ILE A 465 20.56 19.76 -37.99
C ILE A 465 19.91 19.04 -36.81
N ARG A 466 18.59 19.22 -36.59
CA ARG A 466 17.88 18.53 -35.50
C ARG A 466 17.81 17.00 -35.70
N ALA A 467 17.74 16.53 -36.95
CA ALA A 467 17.83 15.10 -37.24
C ALA A 467 19.23 14.52 -36.98
N VAL A 468 20.30 15.24 -37.34
CA VAL A 468 21.69 14.84 -37.07
C VAL A 468 21.97 14.87 -35.56
N GLN A 469 21.58 15.92 -34.85
CA GLN A 469 21.66 16.01 -33.39
C GLN A 469 21.00 14.81 -32.71
N ARG A 470 19.82 14.41 -33.22
CA ARG A 470 19.10 13.23 -32.73
C ARG A 470 19.86 11.94 -33.02
N ALA A 471 20.31 11.72 -34.24
CA ALA A 471 21.04 10.51 -34.63
C ALA A 471 22.36 10.35 -33.85
N VAL A 472 23.15 11.42 -33.74
CA VAL A 472 24.37 11.44 -32.90
C VAL A 472 24.01 11.21 -31.44
N GLY A 473 22.99 11.89 -30.90
CA GLY A 473 22.53 11.70 -29.52
C GLY A 473 21.96 10.31 -29.21
N GLU A 474 21.43 9.60 -30.20
CA GLU A 474 20.97 8.22 -30.10
C GLU A 474 22.17 7.24 -30.15
N VAL A 475 23.16 7.46 -31.01
CA VAL A 475 24.43 6.70 -31.04
C VAL A 475 25.24 6.91 -29.75
N THR A 476 25.34 8.15 -29.26
CA THR A 476 26.04 8.51 -28.00
C THR A 476 25.53 7.71 -26.79
N ARG A 477 24.24 7.34 -26.76
CA ARG A 477 23.66 6.52 -25.69
C ARG A 477 24.04 5.03 -25.77
N LEU A 478 24.56 4.59 -26.91
CA LEU A 478 24.94 3.20 -27.18
C LEU A 478 26.45 2.97 -27.05
N VAL A 479 27.27 3.95 -27.44
CA VAL A 479 28.74 3.79 -27.55
C VAL A 479 29.54 4.77 -26.69
N GLY A 480 28.94 5.85 -26.19
CA GLY A 480 29.62 6.98 -25.54
C GLY A 480 29.73 8.21 -26.47
N PRO A 481 30.16 9.38 -25.96
CA PRO A 481 30.23 10.61 -26.75
C PRO A 481 31.41 10.64 -27.74
N GLU A 482 32.49 9.93 -27.40
CA GLU A 482 33.65 9.72 -28.27
C GLU A 482 33.25 8.80 -29.43
N GLY A 483 33.67 9.13 -30.66
CA GLY A 483 33.36 8.36 -31.86
C GLY A 483 31.92 8.45 -32.39
N ALA A 484 30.93 8.85 -31.59
CA ALA A 484 29.51 8.86 -32.01
C ALA A 484 29.20 9.73 -33.24
N ALA A 485 29.92 10.85 -33.42
CA ALA A 485 29.80 11.67 -34.63
C ALA A 485 30.45 11.01 -35.86
N GLY A 486 31.55 10.27 -35.67
CA GLY A 486 32.20 9.47 -36.72
C GLY A 486 31.32 8.33 -37.20
N ILE A 487 30.72 7.56 -36.28
CA ILE A 487 29.78 6.48 -36.61
C ILE A 487 28.56 6.96 -37.42
N VAL A 488 28.12 8.22 -37.22
CA VAL A 488 27.07 8.84 -38.05
C VAL A 488 27.62 9.32 -39.41
N ALA A 489 28.88 9.75 -39.48
CA ALA A 489 29.58 10.04 -40.73
C ALA A 489 29.73 8.77 -41.58
N ASP A 490 30.33 7.71 -41.03
CA ASP A 490 30.55 6.41 -41.68
C ASP A 490 29.25 5.84 -42.25
N ARG A 491 28.16 5.90 -41.45
CA ARG A 491 26.80 5.53 -41.86
C ARG A 491 26.35 6.32 -43.10
N LEU A 492 26.53 7.63 -43.10
CA LEU A 492 26.10 8.49 -44.19
C LEU A 492 26.96 8.29 -45.44
N GLU A 493 28.27 8.10 -45.28
CA GLU A 493 29.21 7.82 -46.38
C GLU A 493 28.88 6.50 -47.07
N GLN A 494 28.80 5.39 -46.31
CA GLN A 494 28.44 4.07 -46.84
C GLN A 494 27.12 4.12 -47.62
N ARG A 495 26.09 4.73 -47.03
CA ARG A 495 24.76 4.79 -47.64
C ARG A 495 24.70 5.73 -48.85
N LEU A 496 25.57 6.74 -48.91
CA LEU A 496 25.70 7.61 -50.08
C LEU A 496 26.39 6.86 -51.23
N ALA A 497 27.42 6.07 -50.92
CA ALA A 497 28.06 5.16 -51.88
C ALA A 497 27.07 4.10 -52.42
N GLU A 498 26.31 3.43 -51.53
CA GLU A 498 25.24 2.50 -51.90
C GLU A 498 24.17 3.14 -52.82
N GLN A 499 23.90 4.43 -52.66
CA GLN A 499 22.91 5.14 -53.46
C GLN A 499 23.43 5.57 -54.85
N GLY A 500 24.75 5.53 -55.08
CA GLY A 500 25.40 5.99 -56.31
C GLY A 500 26.00 7.40 -56.23
N GLY A 501 26.31 7.88 -55.03
CA GLY A 501 26.94 9.18 -54.79
C GLY A 501 25.98 10.38 -54.77
N PRO A 502 26.48 11.62 -54.56
CA PRO A 502 25.66 12.82 -54.35
C PRO A 502 24.68 13.16 -55.48
N ALA A 503 25.03 12.83 -56.73
CA ALA A 503 24.24 13.18 -57.92
C ALA A 503 22.93 12.38 -58.04
N SER A 504 22.90 11.16 -57.51
CA SER A 504 21.71 10.28 -57.53
C SER A 504 20.64 10.66 -56.50
N VAL A 505 20.97 11.51 -55.53
CA VAL A 505 20.07 11.94 -54.46
C VAL A 505 19.19 13.10 -54.96
N ALA A 506 17.96 12.79 -55.39
CA ALA A 506 17.01 13.79 -55.88
C ALA A 506 16.63 14.84 -54.81
N ASP A 507 16.15 14.38 -53.64
CA ASP A 507 15.88 15.23 -52.47
C ASP A 507 16.87 14.94 -51.32
N PRO A 508 17.82 15.85 -51.03
CA PRO A 508 18.73 15.72 -49.89
C PRO A 508 18.03 15.64 -48.52
N VAL A 509 16.87 16.29 -48.34
CA VAL A 509 16.20 16.39 -47.03
C VAL A 509 15.50 15.07 -46.69
N GLY A 510 14.64 14.59 -47.59
CA GLY A 510 13.99 13.29 -47.48
C GLY A 510 14.98 12.13 -47.51
N TRP A 511 16.09 12.24 -48.24
CA TRP A 511 17.16 11.24 -48.18
C TRP A 511 17.84 11.22 -46.80
N LEU A 512 18.30 12.36 -46.27
CA LEU A 512 18.96 12.39 -44.96
C LEU A 512 18.03 11.91 -43.84
N ILE A 513 16.78 12.36 -43.82
CA ILE A 513 15.80 12.03 -42.75
C ILE A 513 15.23 10.62 -42.91
N GLY A 514 14.99 10.14 -44.13
CA GLY A 514 14.32 8.86 -44.40
C GLY A 514 15.24 7.68 -44.71
N LYS A 515 16.46 7.91 -45.21
CA LYS A 515 17.41 6.85 -45.64
C LYS A 515 18.81 6.97 -45.04
N GLY A 516 19.33 8.19 -44.85
CA GLY A 516 20.71 8.42 -44.40
C GLY A 516 20.88 8.19 -42.90
N LEU A 517 20.17 8.96 -42.08
CA LEU A 517 20.31 8.98 -40.62
C LEU A 517 19.66 7.80 -39.87
N PRO A 518 18.45 7.31 -40.22
CA PRO A 518 17.78 6.27 -39.44
C PRO A 518 18.56 4.95 -39.41
N GLN A 519 18.70 4.34 -38.24
CA GLN A 519 19.21 2.98 -38.12
C GLN A 519 18.29 2.01 -38.88
N ARG A 520 18.83 1.17 -39.78
CA ARG A 520 17.99 0.32 -40.64
C ARG A 520 17.30 -0.76 -39.77
N PRO A 521 15.95 -0.92 -39.83
CA PRO A 521 15.21 -1.84 -38.96
C PRO A 521 15.33 -3.31 -39.42
N GLY A 522 16.57 -3.81 -39.53
CA GLY A 522 16.92 -5.18 -39.90
C GLY A 522 17.36 -6.07 -38.73
N CYS A 523 17.50 -5.52 -37.52
CA CYS A 523 17.92 -6.25 -36.31
C CYS A 523 17.09 -5.86 -35.09
N HIS A 524 17.01 -6.76 -34.11
CA HIS A 524 16.41 -6.48 -32.80
C HIS A 524 17.45 -6.07 -31.74
N ASP A 525 18.76 -6.23 -32.02
CA ASP A 525 19.83 -5.63 -31.23
C ASP A 525 19.91 -4.12 -31.56
N PRO A 526 19.63 -3.21 -30.60
CA PRO A 526 19.67 -1.77 -30.84
C PRO A 526 21.09 -1.24 -31.13
N ARG A 527 22.14 -2.05 -30.97
CA ARG A 527 23.53 -1.70 -31.33
C ARG A 527 23.91 -2.12 -32.75
N CYS A 528 22.98 -2.68 -33.52
CA CYS A 528 23.24 -3.17 -34.86
C CYS A 528 22.69 -2.23 -35.94
N ASP A 529 23.56 -1.78 -36.85
CA ASP A 529 23.14 -1.08 -38.07
C ASP A 529 23.63 -1.89 -39.29
N ASP A 530 22.68 -2.30 -40.14
CA ASP A 530 22.82 -3.24 -41.28
C ASP A 530 23.70 -4.51 -41.10
N GLY A 531 23.84 -4.96 -39.84
CA GLY A 531 24.67 -6.13 -39.51
C GLY A 531 26.09 -5.82 -39.07
N VAL A 532 26.45 -4.55 -38.88
CA VAL A 532 27.64 -4.10 -38.14
C VAL A 532 27.23 -3.67 -36.73
N ARG A 533 28.08 -3.91 -35.72
CA ARG A 533 27.88 -3.42 -34.35
C ARG A 533 28.51 -2.05 -34.17
N LEU A 534 27.70 -1.08 -33.75
CA LEU A 534 28.17 0.28 -33.47
C LEU A 534 29.18 0.33 -32.31
N ASP A 535 29.12 -0.62 -31.36
CA ASP A 535 29.99 -0.67 -30.19
C ASP A 535 31.28 -1.50 -30.37
N THR A 536 31.50 -2.13 -31.53
CA THR A 536 32.74 -2.90 -31.81
C THR A 536 33.28 -2.75 -33.23
N GLY A 537 32.56 -2.13 -34.17
CA GLY A 537 32.90 -2.06 -35.60
C GLY A 537 32.84 -3.41 -36.34
N GLY A 538 32.73 -4.53 -35.62
CA GLY A 538 32.66 -5.88 -36.18
C GLY A 538 31.24 -6.30 -36.58
N PRO A 539 31.09 -7.51 -37.16
CA PRO A 539 29.78 -8.03 -37.53
C PRO A 539 28.88 -8.25 -36.30
N CYS A 540 27.58 -8.04 -36.49
CA CYS A 540 26.58 -8.32 -35.47
C CYS A 540 26.19 -9.79 -35.49
N GLY A 541 26.60 -10.52 -34.43
CA GLY A 541 26.28 -11.94 -34.23
C GLY A 541 24.79 -12.30 -34.36
N GLU A 542 23.87 -11.37 -34.07
CA GLU A 542 22.42 -11.59 -34.27
C GLU A 542 21.99 -11.42 -35.74
N CYS A 543 22.66 -10.57 -36.51
CA CYS A 543 22.52 -10.58 -37.97
C CYS A 543 23.21 -11.79 -38.60
N GLU A 544 24.35 -12.24 -38.06
CA GLU A 544 25.02 -13.47 -38.51
C GLU A 544 24.19 -14.71 -38.20
N TYR A 545 23.65 -14.86 -36.99
CA TYR A 545 22.75 -15.94 -36.61
C TYR A 545 21.53 -16.03 -37.54
N ARG A 546 20.86 -14.90 -37.80
CA ARG A 546 19.74 -14.88 -38.76
C ARG A 546 20.17 -15.00 -40.23
N ARG A 547 21.42 -14.67 -40.60
CA ARG A 547 22.00 -15.01 -41.92
C ARG A 547 22.31 -16.52 -41.99
N ALA A 548 22.76 -17.15 -40.91
CA ALA A 548 23.05 -18.57 -40.80
C ALA A 548 21.76 -19.41 -40.87
N GLY A 549 20.74 -19.12 -40.05
CA GLY A 549 19.44 -19.80 -40.14
C GLY A 549 18.76 -19.65 -41.50
N ARG A 550 18.95 -18.52 -42.21
CA ARG A 550 18.51 -18.38 -43.61
C ARG A 550 19.33 -19.23 -44.58
N ARG A 551 20.64 -19.41 -44.37
CA ARG A 551 21.48 -20.33 -45.16
C ARG A 551 21.07 -21.78 -44.91
N GLU A 552 20.91 -22.16 -43.65
CA GLU A 552 20.44 -23.48 -43.21
C GLU A 552 19.08 -23.82 -43.82
N LYS A 553 18.09 -22.91 -43.76
CA LYS A 553 16.78 -23.18 -44.39
C LYS A 553 16.84 -23.22 -45.93
N ARG A 554 17.75 -22.46 -46.57
CA ARG A 554 18.04 -22.63 -48.01
C ARG A 554 18.65 -24.00 -48.32
N LEU A 555 19.55 -24.50 -47.46
CA LEU A 555 20.17 -25.82 -47.61
C LEU A 555 19.15 -26.95 -47.37
N SER A 556 18.26 -26.84 -46.37
CA SER A 556 17.11 -27.75 -46.20
C SER A 556 16.27 -27.78 -47.47
N ILE A 557 15.74 -26.64 -47.92
CA ILE A 557 14.87 -26.59 -49.11
C ILE A 557 15.61 -27.12 -50.36
N ALA A 558 16.90 -26.85 -50.52
CA ALA A 558 17.70 -27.39 -51.61
C ALA A 558 17.93 -28.91 -51.53
N ALA A 559 18.00 -29.49 -50.31
CA ALA A 559 18.04 -30.93 -50.10
C ALA A 559 16.66 -31.57 -50.34
N ASP A 560 15.58 -30.96 -49.83
CA ASP A 560 14.19 -31.38 -50.03
C ASP A 560 13.85 -31.44 -51.53
N VAL A 561 14.28 -30.43 -52.30
CA VAL A 561 14.16 -30.39 -53.77
C VAL A 561 15.16 -31.31 -54.48
N ALA A 562 16.31 -31.64 -53.89
CA ALA A 562 17.21 -32.67 -54.42
C ALA A 562 16.65 -34.08 -54.30
N ALA A 563 15.92 -34.38 -53.22
CA ALA A 563 15.22 -35.64 -53.05
C ALA A 563 13.98 -35.73 -53.94
N ALA A 564 13.16 -34.66 -54.00
CA ALA A 564 11.93 -34.63 -54.79
C ALA A 564 12.16 -34.52 -56.31
N MET A 565 13.26 -33.91 -56.76
CA MET A 565 13.59 -33.73 -58.18
C MET A 565 14.97 -34.32 -58.51
N PRO A 566 15.07 -35.63 -58.82
CA PRO A 566 16.33 -36.27 -59.20
C PRO A 566 16.90 -35.75 -60.52
N ARG A 567 18.24 -35.55 -60.56
CA ARG A 567 18.99 -35.05 -61.74
C ARG A 567 18.67 -35.74 -63.08
N PRO A 568 18.41 -37.07 -63.18
CA PRO A 568 18.12 -37.71 -64.47
C PRO A 568 16.78 -37.31 -65.12
N ARG A 569 15.92 -36.56 -64.41
CA ARG A 569 14.60 -36.13 -64.92
C ARG A 569 14.39 -34.61 -64.93
N TYR A 570 15.26 -33.85 -64.28
CA TYR A 570 15.09 -32.40 -64.09
C TYR A 570 16.42 -31.67 -64.21
N THR A 571 16.43 -30.56 -64.93
CA THR A 571 17.59 -29.71 -65.16
C THR A 571 18.06 -29.00 -63.87
N ALA A 572 19.25 -28.42 -63.93
CA ALA A 572 19.74 -27.52 -62.88
C ALA A 572 18.92 -26.22 -62.77
N GLU A 573 18.18 -25.83 -63.82
CA GLU A 573 17.39 -24.59 -63.85
C GLU A 573 16.05 -24.75 -63.13
N GLU A 574 15.26 -25.76 -63.51
CA GLU A 574 13.97 -26.07 -62.90
C GLU A 574 14.12 -26.30 -61.38
N ARG A 575 15.20 -27.00 -60.98
CA ARG A 575 15.52 -27.25 -59.58
C ARG A 575 15.96 -25.98 -58.82
N ARG A 576 16.49 -24.95 -59.49
CA ARG A 576 16.73 -23.63 -58.87
C ARG A 576 15.42 -22.87 -58.71
N ALA A 577 14.58 -22.84 -59.76
CA ALA A 577 13.28 -22.19 -59.74
C ALA A 577 12.37 -22.74 -58.62
N GLU A 578 12.35 -24.06 -58.40
CA GLU A 578 11.58 -24.69 -57.32
C GLU A 578 12.13 -24.37 -55.93
N VAL A 579 13.46 -24.31 -55.75
CA VAL A 579 14.07 -23.88 -54.47
C VAL A 579 13.70 -22.43 -54.14
N GLU A 580 13.65 -21.55 -55.15
CA GLU A 580 13.15 -20.19 -54.97
C GLU A 580 11.65 -20.13 -54.69
N HIS A 581 10.85 -20.96 -55.36
CA HIS A 581 9.40 -21.03 -55.16
C HIS A 581 9.07 -21.40 -53.71
N ARG A 582 9.62 -22.50 -53.19
CA ARG A 582 9.44 -22.91 -51.78
C ARG A 582 10.00 -21.91 -50.78
N MET A 583 11.04 -21.16 -51.13
CA MET A 583 11.57 -20.09 -50.27
C MET A 583 10.67 -18.84 -50.26
N ARG A 584 10.00 -18.50 -51.37
CA ARG A 584 8.96 -17.46 -51.43
C ARG A 584 7.75 -17.87 -50.58
N GLU A 585 7.29 -19.11 -50.72
CA GLU A 585 6.20 -19.71 -49.96
C GLU A 585 6.47 -19.67 -48.43
N PHE A 586 7.59 -20.24 -47.97
CA PHE A 586 8.00 -20.20 -46.56
C PHE A 586 8.10 -18.76 -46.00
N THR A 587 8.53 -17.80 -46.81
CA THR A 587 8.58 -16.39 -46.41
C THR A 587 7.17 -15.80 -46.24
N HIS A 588 6.23 -16.15 -47.12
CA HIS A 588 4.83 -15.73 -47.02
C HIS A 588 4.13 -16.33 -45.78
N GLU A 589 4.33 -17.61 -45.50
CA GLU A 589 3.81 -18.26 -44.29
C GLU A 589 4.26 -17.55 -43.00
N GLN A 590 5.55 -17.22 -42.91
CA GLN A 590 6.14 -16.57 -41.74
C GLN A 590 5.62 -15.13 -41.56
N LEU A 591 5.37 -14.40 -42.66
CA LEU A 591 4.70 -13.10 -42.60
C LEU A 591 3.24 -13.22 -42.13
N ALA A 592 2.50 -14.22 -42.61
CA ALA A 592 1.13 -14.50 -42.19
C ALA A 592 1.03 -15.00 -40.74
N MET A 593 2.04 -15.73 -40.24
CA MET A 593 2.16 -16.09 -38.83
C MET A 593 2.41 -14.86 -37.95
N ALA A 594 3.39 -14.02 -38.32
CA ALA A 594 3.70 -12.79 -37.61
C ALA A 594 2.53 -11.79 -37.62
N ALA A 595 1.71 -11.76 -38.67
CA ALA A 595 0.48 -10.97 -38.73
C ALA A 595 -0.58 -11.48 -37.74
N ARG A 596 -0.81 -12.79 -37.67
CA ARG A 596 -1.74 -13.42 -36.70
C ARG A 596 -1.35 -13.12 -35.26
N ILE A 597 -0.06 -13.27 -34.92
CA ILE A 597 0.47 -12.95 -33.57
C ILE A 597 0.25 -11.47 -33.21
N ARG A 598 0.46 -10.54 -34.15
CA ARG A 598 0.17 -9.11 -33.92
C ARG A 598 -1.31 -8.84 -33.68
N ALA A 599 -2.19 -9.44 -34.49
CA ALA A 599 -3.64 -9.27 -34.37
C ALA A 599 -4.19 -9.81 -33.02
N GLN A 600 -3.71 -10.98 -32.59
CA GLN A 600 -4.01 -11.53 -31.26
C GLN A 600 -3.51 -10.61 -30.14
N GLY A 601 -2.29 -10.07 -30.27
CA GLY A 601 -1.72 -9.12 -29.31
C GLY A 601 -2.50 -7.81 -29.20
N THR A 602 -3.09 -7.31 -30.29
CA THR A 602 -3.99 -6.14 -30.25
C THR A 602 -5.36 -6.46 -29.64
N ALA A 603 -5.95 -7.62 -29.97
CA ALA A 603 -7.24 -8.03 -29.43
C ALA A 603 -7.18 -8.27 -27.91
N ALA A 604 -6.12 -8.93 -27.42
CA ALA A 604 -5.91 -9.16 -26.00
C ALA A 604 -5.78 -7.85 -25.20
N ARG A 605 -5.09 -6.85 -25.75
CA ARG A 605 -4.97 -5.52 -25.12
C ARG A 605 -6.31 -4.78 -25.05
N ALA A 606 -7.10 -4.81 -26.11
CA ALA A 606 -8.44 -4.20 -26.12
C ALA A 606 -9.38 -4.88 -25.11
N GLN A 607 -9.30 -6.21 -24.97
CA GLN A 607 -10.05 -6.96 -23.95
C GLN A 607 -9.59 -6.63 -22.52
N GLU A 608 -8.27 -6.50 -22.30
CA GLU A 608 -7.71 -6.09 -21.01
C GLU A 608 -8.16 -4.66 -20.64
N GLU A 609 -8.13 -3.72 -21.59
CA GLU A 609 -8.57 -2.33 -21.41
C GLU A 609 -10.07 -2.24 -21.08
N ALA A 610 -10.93 -2.93 -21.84
CA ALA A 610 -12.36 -3.02 -21.54
C ALA A 610 -12.63 -3.61 -20.15
N SER A 611 -11.92 -4.68 -19.77
CA SER A 611 -12.07 -5.30 -18.44
C SER A 611 -11.68 -4.35 -17.29
N ARG A 612 -10.72 -3.46 -17.51
CA ARG A 612 -10.28 -2.46 -16.52
C ARG A 612 -11.32 -1.37 -16.32
N GLU A 613 -11.95 -0.88 -17.38
CA GLU A 613 -12.99 0.14 -17.24
C GLU A 613 -14.23 -0.44 -16.54
N THR A 614 -14.69 -1.64 -16.91
CA THR A 614 -15.78 -2.32 -16.18
C THR A 614 -15.44 -2.59 -14.70
N ALA A 615 -14.18 -2.84 -14.36
CA ALA A 615 -13.74 -2.98 -12.97
C ALA A 615 -13.73 -1.63 -12.21
N LYS A 616 -13.42 -0.53 -12.90
CA LYS A 616 -13.48 0.84 -12.37
C LYS A 616 -14.93 1.27 -12.13
N GLU A 617 -15.82 1.11 -13.11
CA GLU A 617 -17.26 1.41 -12.99
C GLU A 617 -17.90 0.70 -11.79
N ARG A 618 -17.62 -0.59 -11.62
CA ARG A 618 -18.11 -1.38 -10.47
C ARG A 618 -17.59 -0.87 -9.13
N ARG A 619 -16.34 -0.39 -9.08
CA ARG A 619 -15.75 0.19 -7.87
C ARG A 619 -16.37 1.55 -7.53
N GLU A 620 -16.60 2.39 -8.55
CA GLU A 620 -17.25 3.70 -8.40
C GLU A 620 -18.71 3.51 -7.90
N ALA A 621 -19.46 2.56 -8.47
CA ALA A 621 -20.80 2.20 -8.00
C ALA A 621 -20.81 1.63 -6.57
N ALA A 622 -19.82 0.80 -6.19
CA ALA A 622 -19.73 0.24 -4.84
C ALA A 622 -19.41 1.32 -3.78
N LEU A 623 -18.60 2.33 -4.11
CA LEU A 623 -18.35 3.47 -3.22
C LEU A 623 -19.61 4.32 -3.04
N ALA A 624 -20.33 4.64 -4.13
CA ALA A 624 -21.60 5.36 -4.05
C ALA A 624 -22.66 4.63 -3.20
N ALA A 625 -22.71 3.29 -3.27
CA ALA A 625 -23.60 2.49 -2.43
C ALA A 625 -23.24 2.56 -0.94
N LEU A 626 -21.95 2.59 -0.58
CA LEU A 626 -21.49 2.76 0.80
C LEU A 626 -21.77 4.18 1.32
N GLU A 627 -21.61 5.21 0.49
CA GLU A 627 -21.94 6.60 0.84
C GLU A 627 -23.46 6.79 1.03
N ALA A 628 -24.28 6.16 0.18
CA ALA A 628 -25.73 6.13 0.35
C ALA A 628 -26.15 5.43 1.66
N ALA A 629 -25.61 4.24 1.94
CA ALA A 629 -25.89 3.51 3.18
C ALA A 629 -25.45 4.29 4.44
N ARG A 630 -24.29 4.95 4.39
CA ARG A 630 -23.84 5.85 5.47
C ARG A 630 -24.76 7.05 5.65
N THR A 631 -25.30 7.60 4.56
CA THR A 631 -26.23 8.74 4.60
C THR A 631 -27.59 8.32 5.18
N GLU A 632 -28.07 7.12 4.86
CA GLU A 632 -29.28 6.56 5.45
C GLU A 632 -29.12 6.31 6.95
N LEU A 633 -28.00 5.70 7.37
CA LEU A 633 -27.61 5.51 8.76
C LEU A 633 -27.60 6.85 9.53
N LEU A 634 -26.83 7.82 9.04
CA LEU A 634 -26.74 9.17 9.60
C LEU A 634 -28.06 9.97 9.57
N ALA A 635 -29.11 9.51 8.89
CA ALA A 635 -30.44 10.12 8.95
C ALA A 635 -31.30 9.58 10.13
N ARG A 636 -31.02 8.37 10.63
CA ARG A 636 -31.84 7.68 11.63
C ARG A 636 -31.87 8.45 12.97
N PRO A 637 -33.04 8.64 13.60
CA PRO A 637 -33.12 9.25 14.92
C PRO A 637 -32.59 8.31 16.02
N CYS A 638 -32.27 8.86 17.18
CA CYS A 638 -31.89 8.09 18.36
C CYS A 638 -33.08 7.28 18.90
N VAL A 639 -32.89 5.98 19.10
CA VAL A 639 -33.93 5.07 19.60
C VAL A 639 -34.43 5.43 21.00
N ASP A 640 -33.55 5.96 21.87
CA ASP A 640 -33.89 6.25 23.27
C ASP A 640 -34.55 7.62 23.50
N CYS A 641 -34.25 8.63 22.69
CA CYS A 641 -34.67 10.02 22.93
C CYS A 641 -35.20 10.75 21.68
N GLY A 642 -35.31 10.08 20.53
CA GLY A 642 -35.85 10.64 19.30
C GLY A 642 -35.00 11.70 18.60
N THR A 643 -33.84 12.12 19.14
CA THR A 643 -32.97 13.12 18.53
C THR A 643 -32.65 12.75 17.06
N PRO A 644 -32.92 13.62 16.07
CA PRO A 644 -32.71 13.28 14.66
C PRO A 644 -31.22 13.11 14.33
N ARG A 645 -30.93 12.48 13.18
CA ARG A 645 -29.57 12.34 12.62
C ARG A 645 -28.51 11.83 13.61
N SER A 646 -28.86 10.75 14.32
CA SER A 646 -28.08 10.23 15.45
C SER A 646 -27.61 8.78 15.25
N ASP A 647 -27.62 8.26 14.02
CA ASP A 647 -27.19 6.88 13.69
C ASP A 647 -27.81 5.80 14.60
N GLY A 648 -29.08 5.97 14.94
CA GLY A 648 -29.81 5.11 15.88
C GLY A 648 -29.52 5.36 17.37
N LEU A 649 -28.41 6.00 17.75
CA LEU A 649 -28.02 6.28 19.14
C LEU A 649 -27.21 7.58 19.26
N CYS A 650 -27.80 8.64 19.83
CA CYS A 650 -27.09 9.90 20.03
C CYS A 650 -25.99 9.75 21.11
N GLY A 651 -24.97 10.62 21.07
CA GLY A 651 -23.81 10.53 21.97
C GLY A 651 -24.17 10.48 23.46
N ALA A 652 -25.19 11.24 23.89
CA ALA A 652 -25.64 11.23 25.29
C ALA A 652 -26.29 9.90 25.70
N CYS A 653 -27.13 9.31 24.86
CA CYS A 653 -27.75 8.01 25.13
C CYS A 653 -26.76 6.85 25.00
N ALA A 654 -25.80 6.94 24.08
CA ALA A 654 -24.68 5.99 23.97
C ALA A 654 -23.79 6.00 25.22
N ALA A 655 -23.42 7.20 25.71
CA ALA A 655 -22.68 7.38 26.96
C ALA A 655 -23.48 6.90 28.17
N GLY A 656 -24.79 7.17 28.23
CA GLY A 656 -25.69 6.67 29.27
C GLY A 656 -25.77 5.15 29.33
N ARG A 657 -26.00 4.48 28.18
CA ARG A 657 -25.98 3.00 28.09
C ARG A 657 -24.65 2.42 28.53
N ARG A 658 -23.53 3.00 28.07
CA ARG A 658 -22.19 2.57 28.48
C ARG A 658 -21.95 2.78 29.99
N THR A 659 -22.47 3.87 30.56
CA THR A 659 -22.39 4.13 32.00
C THR A 659 -23.09 3.02 32.80
N GLU A 660 -24.29 2.61 32.40
CA GLU A 660 -25.01 1.49 33.04
C GLU A 660 -24.25 0.15 32.95
N ASP A 661 -23.60 -0.12 31.82
CA ASP A 661 -22.74 -1.32 31.66
C ASP A 661 -21.48 -1.24 32.53
N LEU A 662 -20.85 -0.07 32.65
CA LEU A 662 -19.67 0.17 33.50
C LEU A 662 -20.02 0.05 34.98
N VAL A 663 -21.14 0.66 35.41
CA VAL A 663 -21.66 0.58 36.78
C VAL A 663 -21.85 -0.88 37.21
N ARG A 664 -22.45 -1.70 36.33
CA ARG A 664 -22.67 -3.13 36.58
C ARG A 664 -21.37 -3.92 36.67
N GLN A 665 -20.39 -3.62 35.82
CA GLN A 665 -19.06 -4.25 35.86
C GLN A 665 -18.31 -3.87 37.15
N ALA A 666 -18.31 -2.60 37.53
CA ALA A 666 -17.63 -2.10 38.72
C ALA A 666 -18.24 -2.67 40.01
N ALA A 667 -19.57 -2.79 40.05
CA ALA A 667 -20.28 -3.43 41.16
C ALA A 667 -19.95 -4.92 41.30
N PHE A 668 -19.86 -5.68 40.18
CA PHE A 668 -19.43 -7.08 40.22
C PHE A 668 -17.95 -7.25 40.59
N VAL A 669 -17.07 -6.35 40.15
CA VAL A 669 -15.65 -6.34 40.54
C VAL A 669 -15.49 -6.13 42.04
N ALA A 670 -16.20 -5.14 42.61
CA ALA A 670 -16.19 -4.89 44.05
C ALA A 670 -16.71 -6.11 44.84
N ALA A 671 -17.84 -6.69 44.45
CA ALA A 671 -18.42 -7.86 45.12
C ALA A 671 -17.59 -9.16 44.97
N ALA A 672 -16.78 -9.30 43.91
CA ALA A 672 -15.84 -10.40 43.75
C ALA A 672 -14.69 -10.37 44.79
N ALA A 673 -14.35 -9.18 45.31
CA ALA A 673 -13.31 -8.99 46.31
C ALA A 673 -13.78 -9.19 47.76
N VAL A 674 -15.09 -9.15 48.03
CA VAL A 674 -15.63 -9.21 49.40
C VAL A 674 -15.29 -10.55 50.08
N PRO A 675 -14.59 -10.54 51.23
CA PRO A 675 -14.33 -11.75 52.02
C PRO A 675 -15.62 -12.44 52.48
N ASP A 676 -15.56 -13.77 52.68
CA ASP A 676 -16.63 -14.63 53.20
C ASP A 676 -17.97 -14.65 52.43
N ALA A 677 -18.15 -13.80 51.42
CA ALA A 677 -19.30 -13.78 50.53
C ALA A 677 -19.31 -14.90 49.47
N TRP A 678 -18.32 -15.81 49.51
CA TRP A 678 -18.01 -16.77 48.44
C TRP A 678 -17.82 -18.19 48.96
N ASP A 679 -18.62 -19.14 48.45
CA ASP A 679 -18.40 -20.57 48.67
C ASP A 679 -17.46 -21.10 47.57
N GLY A 680 -16.16 -21.02 47.84
CA GLY A 680 -15.10 -21.25 46.87
C GLY A 680 -15.18 -20.25 45.71
N MET A 681 -15.76 -20.69 44.59
CA MET A 681 -15.95 -19.90 43.36
C MET A 681 -17.44 -19.67 43.03
N LEU A 682 -18.36 -20.07 43.90
CA LEU A 682 -19.80 -19.86 43.74
C LEU A 682 -20.26 -18.60 44.48
N ALA A 683 -21.04 -17.76 43.79
CA ALA A 683 -21.59 -16.53 44.36
C ALA A 683 -22.71 -16.86 45.34
N THR A 684 -22.53 -16.54 46.62
CA THR A 684 -23.59 -16.69 47.62
C THR A 684 -24.60 -15.52 47.53
N PRO A 685 -25.74 -15.57 48.24
CA PRO A 685 -26.63 -14.41 48.37
C PRO A 685 -25.90 -13.15 48.85
N ALA A 686 -24.94 -13.28 49.78
CA ALA A 686 -24.15 -12.15 50.27
C ALA A 686 -23.29 -11.48 49.18
N ALA A 687 -22.78 -12.23 48.20
CA ALA A 687 -22.08 -11.63 47.06
C ALA A 687 -23.03 -10.89 46.12
N LEU A 688 -24.27 -11.38 45.95
CA LEU A 688 -25.30 -10.68 45.17
C LEU A 688 -25.80 -9.41 45.87
N ASP A 689 -25.83 -9.40 47.20
CA ASP A 689 -26.26 -8.24 47.98
C ASP A 689 -25.13 -7.20 48.09
N ALA A 690 -23.88 -7.62 48.30
CA ALA A 690 -22.72 -6.74 48.16
C ALA A 690 -22.59 -6.11 46.75
N ALA A 691 -23.00 -6.84 45.70
CA ALA A 691 -23.06 -6.28 44.35
C ALA A 691 -24.17 -5.23 44.17
N ARG A 692 -25.23 -5.25 45.00
CA ARG A 692 -26.25 -4.18 45.03
C ARG A 692 -25.75 -2.97 45.80
N ASP A 693 -25.15 -3.18 46.97
CA ASP A 693 -24.60 -2.10 47.80
C ASP A 693 -23.50 -1.33 47.05
N ALA A 694 -22.66 -2.03 46.28
CA ALA A 694 -21.65 -1.44 45.41
C ALA A 694 -22.25 -0.70 44.19
N GLU A 695 -23.34 -1.21 43.61
CA GLU A 695 -24.08 -0.55 42.53
C GLU A 695 -24.72 0.75 43.02
N ASP A 696 -25.38 0.73 44.18
CA ASP A 696 -26.02 1.89 44.80
C ASP A 696 -25.01 2.94 45.27
N LEU A 697 -23.84 2.52 45.79
CA LEU A 697 -22.76 3.43 46.15
C LEU A 697 -22.22 4.16 44.92
N LEU A 698 -21.92 3.43 43.85
CA LEU A 698 -21.44 4.01 42.60
C LEU A 698 -22.50 4.91 41.93
N ARG A 699 -23.79 4.56 42.01
CA ARG A 699 -24.88 5.44 41.54
C ARG A 699 -24.92 6.78 42.30
N ARG A 700 -24.59 6.80 43.60
CA ARG A 700 -24.45 8.05 44.38
C ARG A 700 -23.23 8.86 43.93
N GLU A 701 -22.07 8.22 43.77
CA GLU A 701 -20.83 8.86 43.25
C GLU A 701 -21.07 9.53 41.89
N LEU A 702 -21.69 8.80 40.95
CA LEU A 702 -21.98 9.30 39.60
C LEU A 702 -23.07 10.38 39.56
N THR A 703 -24.02 10.36 40.50
CA THR A 703 -25.02 11.42 40.64
C THR A 703 -24.35 12.73 41.07
N ALA A 704 -23.45 12.68 42.07
CA ALA A 704 -22.68 13.84 42.51
C ALA A 704 -21.77 14.38 41.39
N ALA A 705 -21.12 13.51 40.61
CA ALA A 705 -20.34 13.91 39.44
C ALA A 705 -21.21 14.60 38.37
N ALA A 706 -22.43 14.10 38.12
CA ALA A 706 -23.38 14.72 37.20
C ALA A 706 -23.85 16.10 37.68
N GLU A 707 -24.09 16.26 38.98
CA GLU A 707 -24.46 17.54 39.60
C GLU A 707 -23.31 18.55 39.55
N GLN A 708 -22.08 18.13 39.83
CA GLN A 708 -20.88 18.97 39.72
C GLN A 708 -20.66 19.45 38.27
N ALA A 709 -20.81 18.57 37.28
CA ALA A 709 -20.70 18.91 35.87
C ALA A 709 -21.80 19.92 35.43
N ARG A 710 -23.04 19.76 35.91
CA ARG A 710 -24.11 20.74 35.67
C ARG A 710 -23.83 22.09 36.34
N ALA A 711 -23.29 22.08 37.57
CA ALA A 711 -22.90 23.31 38.28
C ALA A 711 -21.75 24.07 37.60
N GLN A 712 -20.91 23.37 36.83
CA GLN A 712 -19.87 23.94 35.96
C GLN A 712 -20.43 24.44 34.60
N GLY A 713 -21.72 24.26 34.32
CA GLY A 713 -22.36 24.74 33.09
C GLY A 713 -22.16 23.87 31.85
N LEU A 714 -21.74 22.61 32.01
CA LEU A 714 -21.56 21.67 30.88
C LEU A 714 -22.90 21.35 30.19
N SER A 715 -22.87 21.07 28.88
CA SER A 715 -24.08 20.68 28.15
C SER A 715 -24.56 19.27 28.57
N PRO A 716 -25.84 18.90 28.33
CA PRO A 716 -26.34 17.57 28.66
C PRO A 716 -25.55 16.42 28.02
N ALA A 717 -24.90 16.64 26.87
CA ALA A 717 -24.03 15.66 26.23
C ALA A 717 -22.67 15.55 26.94
N ASP A 718 -22.07 16.69 27.30
CA ASP A 718 -20.78 16.72 27.99
C ASP A 718 -20.90 16.18 29.44
N VAL A 719 -22.02 16.45 30.11
CA VAL A 719 -22.36 15.84 31.40
C VAL A 719 -22.44 14.31 31.28
N ALA A 720 -23.09 13.78 30.23
CA ALA A 720 -23.16 12.33 30.01
C ALA A 720 -21.78 11.69 29.76
N VAL A 721 -20.89 12.38 29.02
CA VAL A 721 -19.50 11.94 28.81
C VAL A 721 -18.68 12.05 30.11
N THR A 722 -18.86 13.10 30.90
CA THR A 722 -18.19 13.28 32.20
C THR A 722 -18.57 12.16 33.18
N VAL A 723 -19.85 11.80 33.22
CA VAL A 723 -20.35 10.68 34.04
C VAL A 723 -19.83 9.34 33.53
N GLN A 724 -19.75 9.12 32.22
CA GLN A 724 -19.12 7.92 31.65
C GLN A 724 -17.64 7.82 32.07
N LEU A 725 -16.87 8.91 31.97
CA LEU A 725 -15.47 8.94 32.37
C LEU A 725 -15.31 8.66 33.87
N ALA A 726 -16.16 9.23 34.72
CA ALA A 726 -16.19 8.92 36.14
C ALA A 726 -16.49 7.42 36.40
N ALA A 727 -17.36 6.80 35.61
CA ALA A 727 -17.64 5.35 35.69
C ALA A 727 -16.47 4.48 35.18
N GLU A 728 -15.73 4.94 34.17
CA GLU A 728 -14.50 4.28 33.69
C GLU A 728 -13.38 4.36 34.75
N THR A 729 -13.19 5.51 35.40
CA THR A 729 -12.26 5.67 36.55
C THR A 729 -12.68 4.80 37.73
N ALA A 730 -13.95 4.87 38.14
CA ALA A 730 -14.48 4.09 39.26
C ALA A 730 -14.36 2.57 39.06
N LEU A 731 -14.46 2.09 37.81
CA LEU A 731 -14.20 0.70 37.46
C LEU A 731 -12.72 0.33 37.65
N ALA A 732 -11.79 1.17 37.16
CA ALA A 732 -10.36 0.93 37.27
C ALA A 732 -9.87 0.93 38.74
N GLU A 733 -10.35 1.88 39.55
CA GLU A 733 -10.06 1.95 41.00
C GLU A 733 -10.57 0.70 41.73
N ARG A 734 -11.81 0.28 41.45
CA ARG A 734 -12.40 -0.93 42.03
C ARG A 734 -11.69 -2.20 41.55
N GLN A 735 -11.16 -2.23 40.32
CA GLN A 735 -10.32 -3.34 39.82
C GLN A 735 -8.98 -3.43 40.56
N ALA A 736 -8.28 -2.30 40.75
CA ALA A 736 -7.04 -2.26 41.51
C ALA A 736 -7.24 -2.74 42.96
N ALA A 737 -8.22 -2.16 43.67
CA ALA A 737 -8.56 -2.56 45.04
C ALA A 737 -9.00 -4.04 45.13
N ALA A 738 -9.73 -4.56 44.14
CA ALA A 738 -10.11 -5.97 44.10
C ALA A 738 -8.90 -6.90 43.95
N LEU A 739 -7.93 -6.55 43.11
CA LEU A 739 -6.70 -7.32 42.94
C LEU A 739 -5.81 -7.27 44.18
N GLU A 740 -5.70 -6.12 44.86
CA GLU A 740 -4.98 -6.00 46.14
C GLU A 740 -5.56 -6.92 47.22
N VAL A 741 -6.89 -6.92 47.38
CA VAL A 741 -7.60 -7.78 48.35
C VAL A 741 -7.47 -9.27 48.00
N LEU A 742 -7.51 -9.63 46.71
CA LEU A 742 -7.40 -11.03 46.27
C LEU A 742 -5.95 -11.54 46.28
N ALA A 743 -4.95 -10.68 46.09
CA ALA A 743 -3.53 -11.07 46.14
C ALA A 743 -3.05 -11.46 47.55
N VAL A 744 -3.77 -11.04 48.60
CA VAL A 744 -3.53 -11.45 50.00
C VAL A 744 -4.40 -12.62 50.47
N ASP A 745 -5.27 -13.18 49.62
CA ASP A 745 -6.03 -14.39 49.95
C ASP A 745 -5.09 -15.57 50.25
N ARG A 746 -5.53 -16.48 51.13
CA ARG A 746 -4.79 -17.68 51.52
C ARG A 746 -4.36 -18.56 50.33
N MET A 747 -5.13 -18.60 49.24
CA MET A 747 -4.81 -19.37 48.04
C MET A 747 -3.81 -18.63 47.15
N ALA A 748 -3.94 -17.30 47.01
CA ALA A 748 -2.95 -16.48 46.31
C ALA A 748 -1.58 -16.54 47.01
N VAL A 749 -1.55 -16.39 48.34
CA VAL A 749 -0.34 -16.52 49.16
C VAL A 749 0.26 -17.92 49.07
N ALA A 750 -0.56 -18.97 48.97
CA ALA A 750 -0.08 -20.34 48.74
C ALA A 750 0.53 -20.51 47.33
N ALA A 751 -0.10 -19.95 46.28
CA ALA A 751 0.43 -19.95 44.92
C ALA A 751 1.78 -19.22 44.84
N GLY A 752 1.89 -18.04 45.46
CA GLY A 752 3.15 -17.28 45.57
C GLY A 752 4.25 -18.09 46.24
N ARG A 753 3.98 -18.73 47.38
CA ARG A 753 4.96 -19.60 48.07
C ARG A 753 5.37 -20.82 47.24
N MET A 754 4.47 -21.37 46.43
CA MET A 754 4.80 -22.46 45.51
C MET A 754 5.67 -21.99 44.35
N ALA A 755 5.44 -20.78 43.81
CA ALA A 755 6.32 -20.19 42.80
C ALA A 755 7.71 -19.88 43.36
N GLU A 756 7.79 -19.24 44.53
CA GLU A 756 9.07 -19.00 45.23
C GLU A 756 9.87 -20.30 45.45
N GLU A 757 9.20 -21.40 45.84
CA GLU A 757 9.83 -22.69 46.09
C GLU A 757 10.24 -23.42 44.79
N LEU A 758 9.50 -23.23 43.70
CA LEU A 758 9.91 -23.71 42.37
C LEU A 758 11.12 -22.94 41.85
N GLU A 759 11.17 -21.62 42.06
CA GLU A 759 12.26 -20.77 41.57
C GLU A 759 13.54 -20.96 42.40
N ARG A 760 13.44 -21.17 43.72
CA ARG A 760 14.58 -21.65 44.53
C ARG A 760 15.11 -23.03 44.08
N ARG A 761 14.27 -23.87 43.46
CA ARG A 761 14.64 -25.21 42.97
C ARG A 761 15.10 -25.25 41.52
N SER A 762 14.82 -24.21 40.72
CA SER A 762 15.32 -24.12 39.33
C SER A 762 16.85 -24.05 39.35
N GLY A 763 17.41 -23.20 40.21
CA GLY A 763 18.85 -23.07 40.47
C GLY A 763 19.65 -22.43 39.33
N ASP A 764 19.03 -22.16 38.19
CA ASP A 764 19.64 -21.59 36.98
C ASP A 764 19.82 -20.06 37.10
N PHE A 765 20.62 -19.63 38.08
CA PHE A 765 20.99 -18.22 38.31
C PHE A 765 22.46 -17.92 37.96
N PRO A 766 22.89 -18.07 36.69
CA PRO A 766 24.29 -17.97 36.30
C PRO A 766 24.83 -16.54 36.42
N GLY A 767 25.58 -16.28 37.49
CA GLY A 767 26.32 -15.02 37.69
C GLY A 767 25.61 -13.95 38.54
N LEU A 768 24.40 -14.23 39.03
CA LEU A 768 23.69 -13.35 39.96
C LEU A 768 24.24 -13.46 41.40
N SER A 769 24.18 -12.37 42.14
CA SER A 769 24.48 -12.35 43.57
C SER A 769 23.32 -12.92 44.40
N GLY A 770 23.60 -13.26 45.67
CA GLY A 770 22.57 -13.71 46.61
C GLY A 770 21.47 -12.67 46.90
N HIS A 771 21.65 -11.38 46.55
CA HIS A 771 20.56 -10.40 46.63
C HIS A 771 19.64 -10.55 45.42
N GLU A 772 20.19 -10.54 44.21
CA GLU A 772 19.45 -10.65 42.95
C GLU A 772 18.68 -11.98 42.86
N ILE A 773 19.22 -13.07 43.41
CA ILE A 773 18.52 -14.36 43.51
C ILE A 773 17.31 -14.27 44.46
N ASN A 774 17.45 -13.63 45.62
CA ASN A 774 16.33 -13.45 46.55
C ASN A 774 15.26 -12.50 45.99
N GLU A 775 15.67 -11.52 45.20
CA GLU A 775 14.79 -10.56 44.52
C GLU A 775 13.98 -11.24 43.41
N ALA A 776 14.62 -11.98 42.50
CA ALA A 776 13.95 -12.76 41.46
C ALA A 776 12.97 -13.82 42.04
N VAL A 777 13.35 -14.49 43.14
CA VAL A 777 12.46 -15.43 43.86
C VAL A 777 11.24 -14.69 44.45
N ALA A 778 11.42 -13.51 45.02
CA ALA A 778 10.33 -12.71 45.57
C ALA A 778 9.41 -12.11 44.48
N GLU A 779 9.98 -11.76 43.32
CA GLU A 779 9.27 -11.31 42.12
C GLU A 779 8.40 -12.42 41.53
N ALA A 780 8.95 -13.62 41.29
CA ALA A 780 8.16 -14.80 40.87
C ALA A 780 7.03 -15.14 41.86
N GLY A 781 7.29 -14.98 43.17
CA GLY A 781 6.28 -15.08 44.21
C GLY A 781 5.18 -14.01 44.14
N ALA A 782 5.50 -12.80 43.69
CA ALA A 782 4.57 -11.69 43.50
C ALA A 782 3.75 -11.84 42.21
N GLU A 783 4.38 -12.20 41.08
CA GLU A 783 3.69 -12.51 39.82
C GLU A 783 2.65 -13.62 40.01
N ALA A 784 3.01 -14.71 40.71
CA ALA A 784 2.10 -15.81 40.98
C ALA A 784 0.91 -15.41 41.89
N ARG A 785 1.10 -14.45 42.82
CA ARG A 785 -0.01 -13.85 43.59
C ARG A 785 -0.93 -13.01 42.70
N ALA A 786 -0.36 -12.18 41.83
CA ALA A 786 -1.11 -11.32 40.93
C ALA A 786 -1.92 -12.13 39.90
N ALA A 787 -1.31 -13.12 39.24
CA ALA A 787 -1.97 -13.99 38.27
C ALA A 787 -3.13 -14.79 38.91
N PHE A 788 -2.95 -15.29 40.13
CA PHE A 788 -4.02 -15.97 40.87
C PHE A 788 -5.17 -15.01 41.24
N ALA A 789 -4.85 -13.77 41.63
CA ALA A 789 -5.85 -12.74 41.91
C ALA A 789 -6.66 -12.37 40.66
N GLU A 790 -6.02 -12.22 39.50
CA GLU A 790 -6.68 -11.94 38.21
C GLU A 790 -7.61 -13.08 37.76
N GLU A 791 -7.16 -14.36 37.85
CA GLU A 791 -8.00 -15.51 37.51
C GLU A 791 -9.19 -15.64 38.47
N THR A 792 -8.96 -15.41 39.77
CA THR A 792 -10.00 -15.42 40.81
C THR A 792 -11.03 -14.32 40.57
N LEU A 793 -10.59 -13.08 40.32
CA LEU A 793 -11.45 -11.93 40.02
C LEU A 793 -12.30 -12.21 38.77
N THR A 794 -11.65 -12.64 37.68
CA THR A 794 -12.32 -12.96 36.40
C THR A 794 -13.39 -14.03 36.57
N THR A 795 -13.10 -15.07 37.35
CA THR A 795 -14.02 -16.19 37.57
C THR A 795 -15.17 -15.81 38.50
N ARG A 796 -14.92 -15.04 39.55
CA ARG A 796 -15.95 -14.51 40.46
C ARG A 796 -16.89 -13.51 39.77
N VAL A 797 -16.38 -12.57 38.98
CA VAL A 797 -17.21 -11.66 38.17
C VAL A 797 -18.12 -12.43 37.21
N ARG A 798 -17.61 -13.51 36.59
CA ARG A 798 -18.41 -14.41 35.73
C ARG A 798 -19.51 -15.15 36.51
N ALA A 799 -19.20 -15.63 37.72
CA ALA A 799 -20.18 -16.29 38.59
C ALA A 799 -21.29 -15.33 39.07
N LEU A 800 -20.95 -14.09 39.43
CA LEU A 800 -21.93 -13.04 39.77
C LEU A 800 -22.87 -12.72 38.60
N ALA A 801 -22.33 -12.60 37.39
CA ALA A 801 -23.13 -12.37 36.19
C ALA A 801 -24.15 -13.50 35.96
N ALA A 802 -23.70 -14.76 36.04
CA ALA A 802 -24.57 -15.94 35.91
C ALA A 802 -25.62 -16.05 37.03
N ALA A 803 -25.25 -15.75 38.27
CA ALA A 803 -26.18 -15.76 39.40
C ALA A 803 -27.26 -14.66 39.28
N ARG A 804 -26.90 -13.47 38.79
CA ARG A 804 -27.87 -12.37 38.54
C ARG A 804 -28.80 -12.68 37.36
N THR A 805 -28.36 -13.40 36.32
CA THR A 805 -29.26 -13.86 35.24
C THR A 805 -30.21 -14.95 35.70
N ASN A 806 -29.76 -15.92 36.50
CA ASN A 806 -30.62 -17.01 36.97
C ASN A 806 -31.73 -16.49 37.90
N ARG A 807 -31.36 -15.64 38.89
CA ARG A 807 -32.33 -15.02 39.81
C ARG A 807 -33.37 -14.14 39.10
N ALA A 808 -33.07 -13.63 37.91
CA ALA A 808 -34.02 -12.90 37.07
C ALA A 808 -35.00 -13.82 36.31
N ALA A 809 -34.61 -15.06 36.01
CA ALA A 809 -35.50 -16.09 35.45
C ALA A 809 -36.35 -16.77 36.55
N ASP A 810 -35.80 -16.95 37.75
CA ASP A 810 -36.49 -17.54 38.91
C ASP A 810 -37.51 -16.59 39.56
N THR A 811 -37.58 -15.33 39.13
CA THR A 811 -38.61 -14.39 39.58
C THR A 811 -39.87 -14.62 38.75
N PRO A 812 -40.95 -15.20 39.29
CA PRO A 812 -42.17 -15.44 38.53
C PRO A 812 -42.74 -14.10 38.04
N ALA A 813 -43.02 -14.01 36.75
CA ALA A 813 -43.63 -12.81 36.17
C ALA A 813 -44.92 -12.48 36.94
N PRO A 814 -45.13 -11.22 37.37
CA PRO A 814 -46.33 -10.86 38.09
C PRO A 814 -47.54 -11.15 37.21
N LEU A 815 -48.50 -11.91 37.75
CA LEU A 815 -49.79 -12.17 37.10
C LEU A 815 -50.58 -10.87 37.04
N ALA A 816 -50.27 -10.05 36.03
CA ALA A 816 -50.98 -8.81 35.74
C ALA A 816 -52.47 -9.12 35.59
N ALA A 817 -53.28 -8.50 36.45
CA ALA A 817 -54.71 -8.73 36.47
C ALA A 817 -55.30 -8.40 35.09
N ARG A 818 -56.10 -9.32 34.54
CA ARG A 818 -56.96 -9.02 33.38
C ARG A 818 -58.03 -8.03 33.83
N THR A 819 -57.80 -6.75 33.58
CA THR A 819 -58.89 -5.77 33.49
C THR A 819 -59.40 -5.77 32.06
N GLU A 820 -60.58 -6.33 31.87
CA GLU A 820 -61.33 -6.19 30.62
C GLU A 820 -61.84 -4.75 30.53
N ASP A 821 -61.37 -3.98 29.54
CA ASP A 821 -62.18 -2.90 28.98
C ASP A 821 -61.74 -2.58 27.54
N GLN A 822 -62.65 -2.79 26.59
CA GLN A 822 -62.54 -2.33 25.20
C GLN A 822 -63.83 -1.60 24.84
N ALA A 823 -63.80 -0.27 24.89
CA ALA A 823 -64.92 0.55 24.47
C ALA A 823 -64.44 1.88 23.86
N VAL A 824 -64.76 2.09 22.57
CA VAL A 824 -64.76 3.39 21.86
C VAL A 824 -63.33 3.96 21.64
N GLU A 825 -62.94 4.54 20.49
CA GLU A 825 -63.69 5.27 19.46
C GLU A 825 -63.18 5.04 18.02
N ARG A 826 -63.98 5.42 17.01
CA ARG A 826 -63.58 5.52 15.59
C ARG A 826 -63.98 6.88 15.02
N PRO A 827 -63.09 7.53 14.25
CA PRO A 827 -63.47 8.20 13.00
C PRO A 827 -62.92 7.38 11.81
N ALA A 828 -63.71 6.93 10.82
CA ALA A 828 -64.59 7.65 9.89
C ALA A 828 -63.83 8.17 8.66
N ALA A 829 -64.22 7.72 7.46
CA ALA A 829 -63.54 8.00 6.19
C ALA A 829 -64.34 8.98 5.32
N ALA A 830 -63.62 9.81 4.55
CA ALA A 830 -64.17 10.65 3.48
C ALA A 830 -64.05 9.96 2.10
N ARG A 831 -64.80 10.47 1.11
CA ARG A 831 -65.04 9.82 -0.21
C ARG A 831 -64.51 10.66 -1.39
N ARG A 832 -64.66 10.10 -2.61
CA ARG A 832 -64.62 10.70 -3.97
C ARG A 832 -63.29 10.59 -4.74
N ASP A 833 -63.26 10.38 -6.07
CA ASP A 833 -64.35 10.02 -7.01
C ASP A 833 -63.88 9.23 -8.28
N VAL A 834 -64.80 8.39 -8.75
CA VAL A 834 -65.13 7.87 -10.10
C VAL A 834 -64.26 8.21 -11.34
N ASN A 835 -63.74 7.17 -12.02
CA ASN A 835 -63.79 6.89 -13.50
C ASN A 835 -62.88 5.69 -13.88
N GLY A 836 -63.15 4.82 -14.88
CA GLY A 836 -64.36 4.62 -15.69
C GLY A 836 -64.23 3.61 -16.87
N ASN A 837 -65.00 2.51 -16.83
CA ASN A 837 -65.39 1.60 -17.95
C ASN A 837 -64.31 0.72 -18.70
N PRO A 838 -64.70 -0.30 -19.52
CA PRO A 838 -63.91 -1.53 -19.77
C PRO A 838 -63.75 -1.94 -21.26
N ARG A 839 -63.19 -3.15 -21.56
CA ARG A 839 -63.77 -4.19 -22.49
C ARG A 839 -62.87 -5.41 -22.88
N HIS A 840 -63.54 -6.57 -23.04
CA HIS A 840 -63.29 -7.74 -23.95
C HIS A 840 -62.06 -8.68 -23.84
N GLY A 841 -62.27 -9.95 -24.29
CA GLY A 841 -61.29 -11.05 -24.43
C GLY A 841 -61.20 -11.98 -23.20
N ALA A 842 -61.72 -13.21 -23.10
CA ALA A 842 -62.18 -14.27 -24.02
C ALA A 842 -61.10 -15.29 -24.49
N GLU A 843 -61.54 -16.56 -24.65
CA GLU A 843 -60.77 -17.78 -25.01
C GLU A 843 -59.82 -18.31 -23.89
N GLN A 844 -59.86 -19.54 -23.36
CA GLN A 844 -60.18 -20.94 -23.78
C GLN A 844 -58.97 -21.83 -24.13
N ALA A 845 -58.35 -22.43 -23.10
CA ALA A 845 -57.71 -23.76 -23.11
C ALA A 845 -57.43 -24.20 -21.64
N GLY A 846 -57.40 -25.49 -21.27
CA GLY A 846 -57.63 -26.67 -22.11
C GLY A 846 -57.26 -28.03 -21.51
N SER A 847 -57.64 -28.34 -20.26
CA SER A 847 -57.57 -29.68 -19.63
C SER A 847 -56.19 -30.30 -19.30
N VAL A 848 -56.04 -30.91 -18.12
CA VAL A 848 -55.94 -32.39 -17.92
C VAL A 848 -55.67 -32.69 -16.43
N MET A 849 -56.30 -33.76 -15.93
CA MET A 849 -56.26 -34.23 -14.54
C MET A 849 -54.95 -34.95 -14.15
N GLN A 850 -54.53 -34.89 -12.88
CA GLN A 850 -54.52 -36.04 -11.94
C GLN A 850 -53.74 -35.78 -10.62
N GLU A 851 -54.46 -35.84 -9.50
CA GLU A 851 -54.01 -36.48 -8.25
C GLU A 851 -54.40 -37.98 -8.30
N PRO A 852 -54.07 -38.87 -7.33
CA PRO A 852 -53.37 -38.67 -6.04
C PRO A 852 -52.23 -39.69 -5.77
N GLU A 853 -51.57 -39.62 -4.60
CA GLU A 853 -51.74 -40.61 -3.51
C GLU A 853 -50.78 -40.41 -2.31
N LEU A 854 -51.20 -40.94 -1.16
CA LEU A 854 -50.54 -40.80 0.15
C LEU A 854 -49.41 -41.84 0.35
N ALA A 855 -48.43 -41.51 1.19
CA ALA A 855 -47.58 -42.49 1.86
C ALA A 855 -47.30 -42.07 3.31
N SER A 856 -47.46 -43.00 4.25
CA SER A 856 -47.50 -42.72 5.69
C SER A 856 -46.13 -42.62 6.36
N ALA A 857 -46.03 -41.81 7.41
CA ALA A 857 -44.94 -41.87 8.39
C ALA A 857 -45.27 -42.88 9.52
N PRO A 858 -44.31 -43.71 9.98
CA PRO A 858 -44.47 -44.53 11.17
C PRO A 858 -43.91 -43.84 12.43
N SER A 859 -44.72 -43.77 13.48
CA SER A 859 -44.23 -43.53 14.85
C SER A 859 -43.98 -44.88 15.53
N ALA A 860 -42.94 -44.99 16.36
CA ALA A 860 -42.71 -46.15 17.20
C ALA A 860 -41.99 -45.75 18.51
N GLU A 861 -42.72 -45.78 19.62
CA GLU A 861 -42.14 -45.83 20.96
C GLU A 861 -41.78 -47.28 21.31
N THR A 862 -40.61 -47.55 21.89
CA THR A 862 -40.46 -48.70 22.79
C THR A 862 -39.30 -48.57 23.78
N THR A 863 -39.61 -48.75 25.06
CA THR A 863 -38.73 -49.19 26.17
C THR A 863 -37.40 -48.49 26.42
N ILE A 864 -37.35 -47.81 27.57
CA ILE A 864 -36.15 -47.73 28.42
C ILE A 864 -35.73 -49.17 28.83
N ARG A 865 -34.42 -49.44 28.79
CA ARG A 865 -33.75 -50.51 29.56
C ARG A 865 -32.36 -50.05 29.93
N ASP A 866 -31.91 -50.46 31.12
CA ASP A 866 -30.75 -49.87 31.80
C ASP A 866 -29.38 -50.34 31.29
N ALA A 867 -28.39 -49.50 31.57
CA ALA A 867 -26.98 -49.81 31.77
C ALA A 867 -26.24 -50.71 30.75
N ASP A 868 -25.44 -50.06 29.89
CA ASP A 868 -24.01 -50.43 29.80
C ASP A 868 -23.15 -49.21 29.37
N GLY A 869 -22.51 -48.57 30.35
CA GLY A 869 -21.77 -47.31 30.18
C GLY A 869 -20.37 -47.49 29.58
N GLY A 870 -20.29 -47.87 28.30
CA GLY A 870 -19.03 -48.10 27.60
C GLY A 870 -18.27 -46.83 27.19
N CYS A 871 -16.98 -46.74 27.54
CA CYS A 871 -16.10 -45.63 27.16
C CYS A 871 -15.94 -45.49 25.63
N ALA A 872 -16.23 -44.30 25.09
CA ALA A 872 -16.21 -43.99 23.66
C ALA A 872 -14.82 -44.04 22.99
N GLY A 873 -13.75 -44.02 23.80
CA GLY A 873 -12.36 -44.11 23.33
C GLY A 873 -11.74 -42.76 22.98
N TRP A 874 -10.45 -42.60 23.31
CA TRP A 874 -9.67 -41.37 23.05
C TRP A 874 -9.49 -41.08 21.53
N ASP A 875 -9.71 -42.07 20.68
CA ASP A 875 -9.61 -42.06 19.22
C ASP A 875 -10.98 -42.28 18.52
N GLY A 876 -12.08 -42.34 19.28
CA GLY A 876 -13.44 -42.58 18.76
C GLY A 876 -13.77 -44.05 18.46
N GLN A 877 -12.92 -45.00 18.86
CA GLN A 877 -13.25 -46.43 18.88
C GLN A 877 -13.63 -46.84 20.31
N PRO A 878 -14.85 -47.34 20.58
CA PRO A 878 -15.30 -47.67 21.92
C PRO A 878 -14.41 -48.77 22.53
N CYS A 879 -13.76 -48.46 23.65
CA CYS A 879 -12.66 -49.28 24.17
C CYS A 879 -13.10 -50.34 25.20
N GLY A 880 -14.41 -50.51 25.40
CA GLY A 880 -14.99 -51.47 26.37
C GLY A 880 -14.65 -51.20 27.84
N GLY A 881 -13.99 -50.08 28.16
CA GLY A 881 -13.65 -49.74 29.55
C GLY A 881 -14.84 -49.09 30.27
N PRO A 882 -15.07 -49.38 31.56
CA PRO A 882 -16.11 -48.72 32.35
C PRO A 882 -15.82 -47.22 32.44
N VAL A 883 -16.86 -46.41 32.25
CA VAL A 883 -16.77 -44.95 32.37
C VAL A 883 -16.56 -44.53 33.82
N SER A 884 -15.63 -43.61 34.03
CA SER A 884 -15.33 -42.97 35.32
C SER A 884 -15.98 -41.59 35.37
N GLY A 885 -16.90 -41.35 36.32
CA GLY A 885 -17.75 -40.15 36.36
C GLY A 885 -17.00 -38.81 36.36
N GLU A 886 -15.76 -38.78 36.84
CA GLU A 886 -14.87 -37.62 36.83
C GLU A 886 -14.47 -37.12 35.42
N PHE A 887 -14.58 -37.97 34.38
CA PHE A 887 -14.00 -37.72 33.05
C PHE A 887 -15.02 -37.80 31.88
N GLY A 888 -16.32 -37.64 32.17
CA GLY A 888 -17.37 -37.70 31.14
C GLY A 888 -17.46 -39.09 30.49
N SER A 889 -17.66 -39.18 29.18
CA SER A 889 -17.84 -40.47 28.46
C SER A 889 -16.56 -41.28 28.23
N LEU A 890 -15.48 -41.01 28.98
CA LEU A 890 -14.20 -41.69 28.89
C LEU A 890 -13.86 -42.42 30.20
N CYS A 891 -13.25 -43.60 30.07
CA CYS A 891 -12.58 -44.25 31.20
C CYS A 891 -11.24 -43.55 31.49
N GLY A 892 -10.78 -43.59 32.75
CA GLY A 892 -9.51 -42.98 33.16
C GLY A 892 -8.29 -43.36 32.31
N ARG A 893 -8.29 -44.56 31.70
CA ARG A 893 -7.22 -45.02 30.77
C ARG A 893 -7.21 -44.29 29.43
N CYS A 894 -8.37 -43.83 28.96
CA CYS A 894 -8.49 -42.97 27.78
C CYS A 894 -8.27 -41.50 28.14
N ALA A 895 -8.77 -41.03 29.30
CA ALA A 895 -8.49 -39.69 29.81
C ALA A 895 -6.98 -39.45 29.97
N ALA A 896 -6.25 -40.35 30.63
CA ALA A 896 -4.80 -40.27 30.80
C ALA A 896 -4.02 -40.25 29.45
N ARG A 897 -4.58 -40.85 28.39
CA ARG A 897 -4.01 -40.78 27.01
C ARG A 897 -4.35 -39.48 26.28
N ALA A 898 -5.46 -38.82 26.62
CA ALA A 898 -5.80 -37.50 26.09
C ALA A 898 -4.94 -36.40 26.75
N TYR A 899 -4.64 -36.53 28.05
CA TYR A 899 -3.91 -35.54 28.85
C TYR A 899 -2.38 -35.72 28.88
N THR A 900 -1.79 -36.72 28.22
CA THR A 900 -0.33 -36.90 28.19
C THR A 900 0.34 -36.22 26.97
N PRO A 901 1.19 -35.19 27.15
CA PRO A 901 1.85 -34.51 26.04
C PRO A 901 2.87 -35.42 25.33
N ARG A 902 2.75 -35.54 24.00
CA ARG A 902 3.61 -36.41 23.18
C ARG A 902 5.03 -35.87 23.00
N THR A 903 5.91 -36.17 23.95
CA THR A 903 7.35 -36.21 23.69
C THR A 903 7.81 -37.65 23.42
N ARG A 904 8.85 -37.81 22.58
CA ARG A 904 9.48 -39.07 22.16
C ARG A 904 8.57 -40.10 21.44
N ARG A 905 8.71 -40.20 20.12
CA ARG A 905 8.46 -41.45 19.38
C ARG A 905 9.80 -42.10 19.01
N SER A 906 9.90 -43.41 19.24
CA SER A 906 11.14 -44.18 19.07
C SER A 906 11.59 -44.29 17.61
N LEU A 907 12.91 -44.35 17.40
CA LEU A 907 13.51 -44.67 16.10
C LEU A 907 13.24 -46.13 15.70
N PRO A 908 12.98 -46.44 14.42
CA PRO A 908 12.90 -47.81 13.93
C PRO A 908 14.31 -48.42 13.74
N SER A 909 14.48 -49.66 14.19
CA SER A 909 15.74 -50.41 14.03
C SER A 909 15.95 -50.86 12.56
N PRO A 910 17.18 -50.77 12.01
CA PRO A 910 17.45 -51.13 10.61
C PRO A 910 17.42 -52.65 10.40
N ARG A 911 16.56 -53.13 9.48
CA ARG A 911 16.60 -54.52 9.03
C ARG A 911 17.85 -54.79 8.18
N ARG A 912 18.60 -55.84 8.54
CA ARG A 912 19.62 -56.44 7.67
C ARG A 912 19.00 -56.86 6.33
N ARG A 913 19.72 -56.62 5.23
CA ARG A 913 19.75 -57.52 4.08
C ARG A 913 21.19 -57.73 3.63
N ASP A 914 21.46 -58.91 3.09
CA ASP A 914 22.81 -59.45 2.99
C ASP A 914 23.50 -59.19 1.65
N LYS A 915 24.78 -59.56 1.60
CA LYS A 915 25.64 -59.41 0.41
C LYS A 915 25.30 -60.48 -0.65
N GLY A 916 25.23 -60.09 -1.92
CA GLY A 916 25.04 -61.00 -3.06
C GLY A 916 25.74 -60.48 -4.30
N ARG A 917 27.01 -60.85 -4.50
CA ARG A 917 27.86 -60.34 -5.61
C ARG A 917 27.40 -60.85 -6.97
N ARG A 918 27.47 -59.98 -7.98
CA ARG A 918 28.51 -60.05 -9.02
C ARG A 918 28.96 -58.64 -9.40
#